data_AF-A0A4Y9ZZH5-F1
#
_entry.id   AF-A0A4Y9ZZH5-F1
#
_cell.length_a   1.000
_cell.length_b   1.000
_cell.length_c   1.000
_cell.angle_alpha   90.00
_cell.angle_beta   90.00
_cell.angle_gamma   90.00
#
_symmetry.space_group_name_H-M   'P 1'
#
loop_
_entity.id
_entity.type
_entity.pdbx_description
1 polymer ?
#
loop_
_entity_poly.entity_id
_entity_poly.type
_entity_poly.pdbx_seq_one_letter_code
_entity_poly.pdbx_strand_id
1 'polypeptide(L)'
;MAENIYSKGTRVWFSDKEQGWISAEVINVVKGAEDRIELHFVDERGKEIHIDTTGRDIKDGDEELPPLRNPPLLETADDLATLSHLNEPSVLHTIRNRYAQHSIYTYSGIVLIAVNPFQRVTLYGPEIIQAYSGRRRGELEPHLFAIAEDAYTAMRKESMGQTIIVSGESGAGKTESAKFIMRYLASVNPPESSAKTRTKASLDESSEVERQILATNPALEAFGNAKTTRNDNSSRFGKYIQILFDGKQEIVGARIRTYLLERSRIVFQPLTERNYHIFYQLCAGAPLKERKDLGLDTDTTRFHYLKQGGPQSTPIPGVDDAEEFRTTQHALSTIGISVEKQWAVFRLLSALLHLGNVKITAMRNESTINDEDSALLLSSRFLGIDKADFKRWTIKKQITTRSEKIVTALNASQATVVRDSVAKFVYVCLFEWLVAVVNESLAGENGEAEKRAEMFIGVLDIYGFEHFQKNSFEQFSINYANEKLQQESLFRGILTRKALRSDVKRVIYIQSCIRRRLARKQLKVLKAEARSVSKFKEISYRLENKVVELTQTLQKRTEEKKELQARLNEVEQQLQMWMSRHDEVDSRAKQAHAELVASQAEVSRRDGLLREKKSVERRLEDVIAIVAERDKSIQELENEIARQAADLHTQHKQLENLPLRTAQDSSVIGTLKNEVSSLREQLNRAYALNTLTKGSREPPVSPTFAPTLRSVDPRPTATNETPAYQRHQRRHSSAGIYSLAPADHRTSADELMTMAKRSQGSNPRAVSVAYNGEDGMPRIRGINGLADICDDPAEEKIRLLQDIKYLDVDVLDGLVKGLKIPLPSLTNPSAVKEILFPANLISLVTNEMWKYGLIPESERFLANVMQTIQAHVMTFAGEDAIIPGIFWLSNVHEMLSFICVAESDMLQGIGPGEENAVRPFDWADYERLVSVVKHDLDSLEYNIYHTWMTETKKKLSKMVIPALIESQSLPGFIASDGGGRLFNRVFNSNTQPAFSMDDILNLLNKVWKSLKSYYVEESVVQQVVTELLKLIGVTSFNDLLMRRNFSSWKRAMQIQYNITRIEEWCKSHDMPEGTLQLEHLMQATKLLQLKKATAADIEIIYDVCWMLSPMQIQRMCTNYYVADYENPISPEILRIVASRVVANDRNDHLLLPEAEEVGPYELPLPREVSGLETYVPAYLNVSHLRRLAALVA
;
A
#
# COMPACT_ATOMS: atom_id res chain seq x y z
N MET A 1 -24.77 -11.19 19.43
CA MET A 1 -23.68 -12.00 20.05
C MET A 1 -22.37 -11.24 20.22
N ALA A 2 -22.09 -10.16 19.48
CA ALA A 2 -20.85 -9.37 19.67
C ALA A 2 -20.84 -8.47 20.93
N GLU A 3 -22.01 -8.16 21.51
CA GLU A 3 -22.19 -7.18 22.60
C GLU A 3 -21.56 -7.54 23.97
N ASN A 4 -20.88 -8.69 24.07
CA ASN A 4 -20.31 -9.24 25.31
C ASN A 4 -18.78 -9.48 25.26
N ILE A 5 -18.06 -8.99 24.25
CA ILE A 5 -16.61 -9.26 24.08
C ILE A 5 -15.80 -8.76 25.30
N TYR A 6 -15.87 -7.46 25.60
CA TYR A 6 -15.28 -6.86 26.80
C TYR A 6 -16.30 -6.82 27.94
N SER A 7 -16.68 -7.99 28.46
CA SER A 7 -17.52 -8.13 29.65
C SER A 7 -16.72 -8.04 30.95
N LYS A 8 -17.36 -7.78 32.09
CA LYS A 8 -16.67 -7.80 33.39
C LYS A 8 -16.06 -9.18 33.66
N GLY A 9 -14.76 -9.23 33.97
CA GLY A 9 -13.98 -10.47 34.09
C GLY A 9 -13.32 -10.94 32.79
N THR A 10 -13.56 -10.29 31.64
CA THR A 10 -12.76 -10.51 30.44
C THR A 10 -11.33 -10.03 30.70
N ARG A 11 -10.33 -10.85 30.35
CA ARG A 11 -8.90 -10.49 30.45
C ARG A 11 -8.35 -10.01 29.11
N VAL A 12 -7.43 -9.06 29.18
CA VAL A 12 -6.80 -8.39 28.04
C VAL A 12 -5.32 -8.18 28.29
N TRP A 13 -4.59 -7.80 27.23
CA TRP A 13 -3.18 -7.46 27.25
C TRP A 13 -2.97 -5.98 26.99
N PHE A 14 -2.10 -5.35 27.78
CA PHE A 14 -1.56 -4.01 27.54
C PHE A 14 -0.05 -4.09 27.35
N SER A 15 0.53 -3.13 26.61
CA SER A 15 1.98 -3.07 26.41
C SER A 15 2.71 -2.61 27.67
N ASP A 16 3.88 -3.22 27.92
CA ASP A 16 4.75 -2.93 29.06
C ASP A 16 6.22 -2.80 28.64
N LYS A 17 6.95 -1.87 29.24
CA LYS A 17 8.35 -1.58 28.85
C LYS A 17 9.36 -2.62 29.32
N GLU A 18 9.02 -3.45 30.32
CA GLU A 18 9.94 -4.43 30.92
C GLU A 18 9.62 -5.86 30.43
N GLN A 19 8.33 -6.19 30.33
CA GLN A 19 7.87 -7.53 29.97
C GLN A 19 7.30 -7.64 28.54
N GLY A 20 7.28 -6.54 27.78
CA GLY A 20 6.63 -6.42 26.47
C GLY A 20 5.11 -6.27 26.61
N TRP A 21 4.49 -7.17 27.37
CA TRP A 21 3.05 -7.21 27.62
C TRP A 21 2.72 -7.56 29.08
N ILE A 22 1.68 -6.93 29.63
CA ILE A 22 1.12 -7.18 30.96
C ILE A 22 -0.38 -7.47 30.85
N SER A 23 -0.91 -8.36 31.69
CA SER A 23 -2.35 -8.64 31.69
C SER A 23 -3.12 -7.60 32.49
N ALA A 24 -4.36 -7.34 32.05
CA ALA A 24 -5.38 -6.64 32.82
C ALA A 24 -6.72 -7.39 32.76
N GLU A 25 -7.64 -7.03 33.65
CA GLU A 25 -9.01 -7.56 33.71
C GLU A 25 -10.03 -6.41 33.66
N VAL A 26 -11.11 -6.57 32.88
CA VAL A 26 -12.22 -5.61 32.80
C VAL A 26 -12.97 -5.63 34.14
N ILE A 27 -12.81 -4.57 34.94
CA ILE A 27 -13.48 -4.44 36.24
C ILE A 27 -14.90 -3.85 36.12
N ASN A 28 -15.17 -3.04 35.10
CA ASN A 28 -16.44 -2.37 34.90
C ASN A 28 -16.65 -1.95 33.42
N VAL A 29 -17.91 -1.79 33.02
CA VAL A 29 -18.33 -1.39 31.68
C VAL A 29 -19.51 -0.43 31.81
N VAL A 30 -19.30 0.85 31.52
CA VAL A 30 -20.36 1.86 31.56
C VAL A 30 -20.91 2.08 30.14
N LYS A 31 -22.23 2.01 29.97
CA LYS A 31 -22.89 2.25 28.67
C LYS A 31 -23.54 3.62 28.68
N GLY A 32 -23.10 4.50 27.77
CA GLY A 32 -23.60 5.86 27.62
C GLY A 32 -24.81 5.95 26.67
N ALA A 33 -25.16 7.18 26.33
CA ALA A 33 -26.05 7.46 25.20
C ALA A 33 -25.28 7.35 23.87
N GLU A 34 -26.02 7.18 22.76
CA GLU A 34 -25.49 7.21 21.38
C GLU A 34 -24.30 6.25 21.12
N ASP A 35 -24.45 5.00 21.57
CA ASP A 35 -23.52 3.86 21.35
C ASP A 35 -22.13 3.96 22.02
N ARG A 36 -21.84 5.04 22.78
CA ARG A 36 -20.61 5.16 23.58
C ARG A 36 -20.54 4.13 24.72
N ILE A 37 -19.39 3.50 24.88
CA ILE A 37 -19.07 2.54 25.93
C ILE A 37 -17.73 2.93 26.57
N GLU A 38 -17.71 3.01 27.89
CA GLU A 38 -16.49 3.27 28.68
C GLU A 38 -16.05 1.95 29.35
N LEU A 39 -14.84 1.51 29.05
CA LEU A 39 -14.25 0.27 29.55
C LEU A 39 -13.24 0.59 30.66
N HIS A 40 -13.41 -0.02 31.83
CA HIS A 40 -12.49 0.13 32.97
C HIS A 40 -11.73 -1.17 33.20
N PHE A 41 -10.41 -1.09 33.23
CA PHE A 41 -9.49 -2.21 33.41
C PHE A 41 -8.59 -1.98 34.64
N VAL A 42 -8.12 -3.06 35.25
CA VAL A 42 -7.03 -3.05 36.25
C VAL A 42 -5.95 -4.03 35.81
N ASP A 43 -4.69 -3.60 35.79
CA ASP A 43 -3.54 -4.46 35.47
C ASP A 43 -3.08 -5.32 36.67
N GLU A 44 -2.22 -6.31 36.41
CA GLU A 44 -1.64 -7.19 37.46
C GLU A 44 -0.77 -6.44 38.51
N ARG A 45 -0.45 -5.15 38.31
CA ARG A 45 0.21 -4.26 39.29
C ARG A 45 -0.77 -3.38 40.07
N GLY A 46 -2.08 -3.46 39.79
CA GLY A 46 -3.14 -2.67 40.45
C GLY A 46 -3.38 -1.29 39.84
N LYS A 47 -2.87 -1.01 38.63
CA LYS A 47 -3.08 0.26 37.93
C LYS A 47 -4.42 0.25 37.19
N GLU A 48 -5.26 1.26 37.46
CA GLU A 48 -6.49 1.51 36.71
C GLU A 48 -6.20 2.11 35.32
N ILE A 49 -6.97 1.67 34.32
CA ILE A 49 -6.90 2.12 32.92
C ILE A 49 -8.34 2.28 32.41
N HIS A 50 -8.63 3.39 31.72
CA HIS A 50 -9.95 3.70 31.17
C HIS A 50 -9.84 3.92 29.67
N ILE A 51 -10.78 3.37 28.90
CA ILE A 51 -10.87 3.54 27.44
C ILE A 51 -12.32 3.90 27.07
N ASP A 52 -12.49 5.01 26.36
CA ASP A 52 -13.73 5.35 25.67
C ASP A 52 -13.75 4.71 24.27
N THR A 53 -14.86 4.07 23.90
CA THR A 53 -15.05 3.40 22.60
C THR A 53 -16.55 3.38 22.25
N THR A 54 -16.95 2.72 21.16
CA THR A 54 -18.38 2.47 20.85
C THR A 54 -18.72 0.99 20.69
N GLY A 55 -20.01 0.66 20.79
CA GLY A 55 -20.54 -0.67 20.51
C GLY A 55 -20.28 -1.13 19.07
N ARG A 56 -20.10 -0.19 18.14
CA ARG A 56 -19.59 -0.45 16.79
C ARG A 56 -18.12 -0.83 16.78
N ASP A 57 -17.25 -0.07 17.42
CA ASP A 57 -15.79 -0.22 17.27
C ASP A 57 -15.30 -1.53 17.92
N ILE A 58 -15.90 -1.92 19.05
CA ILE A 58 -15.76 -3.26 19.67
C ILE A 58 -16.14 -4.41 18.72
N LYS A 59 -17.08 -4.18 17.80
CA LYS A 59 -17.62 -5.19 16.89
C LYS A 59 -16.92 -5.23 15.53
N ASP A 60 -16.52 -4.07 15.02
CA ASP A 60 -15.81 -3.93 13.75
C ASP A 60 -14.30 -4.23 13.96
N GLY A 61 -13.78 -4.11 15.20
CA GLY A 61 -12.50 -4.70 15.64
C GLY A 61 -11.34 -3.72 15.71
N ASP A 62 -11.54 -2.57 16.36
CA ASP A 62 -10.59 -1.46 16.40
C ASP A 62 -9.20 -1.81 16.97
N GLU A 63 -8.15 -1.21 16.38
CA GLU A 63 -6.75 -1.40 16.77
C GLU A 63 -6.40 -0.67 18.09
N GLU A 64 -7.20 0.33 18.51
CA GLU A 64 -7.03 0.99 19.82
C GLU A 64 -7.50 0.11 21.00
N LEU A 65 -8.17 -1.03 20.76
CA LEU A 65 -8.69 -1.91 21.81
C LEU A 65 -7.67 -2.98 22.25
N PRO A 66 -7.50 -3.22 23.56
CA PRO A 66 -6.45 -4.08 24.09
C PRO A 66 -6.69 -5.57 23.74
N PRO A 67 -5.70 -6.29 23.16
CA PRO A 67 -5.89 -7.66 22.69
C PRO A 67 -6.38 -8.62 23.79
N LEU A 68 -7.41 -9.41 23.49
CA LEU A 68 -7.99 -10.40 24.40
C LEU A 68 -6.95 -11.46 24.84
N ARG A 69 -6.94 -11.80 26.12
CA ARG A 69 -6.13 -12.89 26.71
C ARG A 69 -6.89 -14.22 26.61
N ASN A 70 -6.19 -15.31 26.30
CA ASN A 70 -6.79 -16.64 26.22
C ASN A 70 -7.20 -17.16 27.60
N PRO A 71 -8.18 -18.08 27.70
CA PRO A 71 -8.49 -18.76 28.96
C PRO A 71 -7.28 -19.58 29.48
N PRO A 72 -7.06 -19.68 30.81
CA PRO A 72 -5.90 -20.36 31.39
C PRO A 72 -5.66 -21.81 30.92
N LEU A 73 -6.72 -22.52 30.53
CA LEU A 73 -6.63 -23.88 29.98
C LEU A 73 -5.82 -23.95 28.66
N LEU A 74 -5.68 -22.84 27.93
CA LEU A 74 -4.95 -22.76 26.66
C LEU A 74 -3.56 -22.11 26.79
N GLU A 75 -3.19 -21.57 27.96
CA GLU A 75 -1.96 -20.80 28.17
C GLU A 75 -0.66 -21.62 28.15
N THR A 76 -0.75 -22.93 27.89
CA THR A 76 0.38 -23.87 27.71
C THR A 76 0.23 -24.78 26.49
N ALA A 77 -0.71 -24.47 25.58
CA ALA A 77 -1.09 -25.34 24.46
C ALA A 77 0.08 -25.77 23.56
N ASP A 78 0.08 -27.04 23.13
CA ASP A 78 1.12 -27.63 22.29
C ASP A 78 1.18 -27.07 20.86
N ASP A 79 0.06 -26.57 20.33
CA ASP A 79 -0.02 -25.86 19.06
C ASP A 79 -0.75 -24.53 19.23
N LEU A 80 -0.08 -23.44 18.90
CA LEU A 80 -0.62 -22.07 18.93
C LEU A 80 -1.84 -21.90 18.01
N ALA A 81 -1.99 -22.75 16.98
CA ALA A 81 -3.19 -22.77 16.13
C ALA A 81 -4.48 -23.22 16.86
N THR A 82 -4.37 -23.69 18.11
CA THR A 82 -5.53 -24.04 18.96
C THR A 82 -5.99 -22.90 19.88
N LEU A 83 -5.26 -21.77 19.92
CA LEU A 83 -5.63 -20.60 20.72
C LEU A 83 -6.94 -19.97 20.22
N SER A 84 -7.80 -19.54 21.15
CA SER A 84 -9.04 -18.81 20.84
C SER A 84 -8.76 -17.38 20.36
N HIS A 85 -7.67 -16.77 20.83
CA HIS A 85 -7.21 -15.44 20.44
C HIS A 85 -5.75 -15.53 20.01
N LEU A 86 -5.52 -15.63 18.70
CA LEU A 86 -4.16 -15.66 18.13
C LEU A 86 -3.66 -14.23 17.92
N ASN A 87 -3.07 -13.66 18.97
CA ASN A 87 -2.42 -12.35 18.98
C ASN A 87 -1.00 -12.46 19.56
N GLU A 88 -0.13 -11.48 19.25
CA GLU A 88 1.27 -11.45 19.68
C GLU A 88 1.47 -11.73 21.19
N PRO A 89 0.79 -11.03 22.12
CA PRO A 89 0.95 -11.30 23.55
C PRO A 89 0.55 -12.73 23.94
N SER A 90 -0.51 -13.31 23.35
CA SER A 90 -0.88 -14.71 23.66
C SER A 90 0.10 -15.73 23.10
N VAL A 91 0.71 -15.46 21.94
CA VAL A 91 1.81 -16.28 21.39
C VAL A 91 3.02 -16.22 22.31
N LEU A 92 3.47 -15.01 22.67
CA LEU A 92 4.60 -14.80 23.57
C LEU A 92 4.36 -15.42 24.95
N HIS A 93 3.17 -15.24 25.52
CA HIS A 93 2.81 -15.79 26.83
C HIS A 93 2.80 -17.32 26.83
N THR A 94 2.20 -17.95 25.81
CA THR A 94 2.16 -19.42 25.70
C THR A 94 3.56 -20.02 25.55
N ILE A 95 4.41 -19.42 24.71
CA ILE A 95 5.82 -19.85 24.55
C ILE A 95 6.59 -19.64 25.86
N ARG A 96 6.43 -18.50 26.53
CA ARG A 96 7.10 -18.17 27.81
C ARG A 96 6.71 -19.15 28.92
N ASN A 97 5.43 -19.51 29.02
CA ASN A 97 4.93 -20.48 30.00
C ASN A 97 5.50 -21.88 29.75
N ARG A 98 5.49 -22.34 28.49
CA ARG A 98 6.06 -23.66 28.11
C ARG A 98 7.56 -23.71 28.34
N TYR A 99 8.30 -22.66 27.98
CA TYR A 99 9.73 -22.55 28.24
C TYR A 99 10.05 -22.55 29.76
N ALA A 100 9.24 -21.89 30.58
CA ALA A 100 9.35 -21.94 32.05
C ALA A 100 9.05 -23.33 32.64
N GLN A 101 8.31 -24.18 31.92
CA GLN A 101 8.10 -25.60 32.22
C GLN A 101 9.18 -26.51 31.60
N HIS A 102 10.26 -25.93 31.04
CA HIS A 102 11.33 -26.59 30.29
C HIS A 102 10.91 -27.22 28.94
N SER A 103 9.68 -27.01 28.49
CA SER A 103 9.17 -27.42 27.17
C SER A 103 9.61 -26.43 26.09
N ILE A 104 10.82 -26.64 25.55
CA ILE A 104 11.45 -25.76 24.54
C ILE A 104 10.79 -25.78 23.15
N TYR A 105 9.87 -26.70 22.91
CA TYR A 105 9.23 -26.94 21.61
C TYR A 105 7.73 -26.64 21.66
N THR A 106 7.22 -25.94 20.65
CA THR A 106 5.79 -25.59 20.49
C THR A 106 5.43 -25.53 19.01
N TYR A 107 4.32 -26.11 18.58
CA TYR A 107 3.85 -25.97 17.20
C TYR A 107 3.18 -24.61 16.96
N SER A 108 3.21 -24.16 15.71
CA SER A 108 2.47 -22.99 15.23
C SER A 108 1.89 -23.32 13.85
N GLY A 109 0.77 -24.06 13.86
CA GLY A 109 0.17 -24.62 12.65
C GLY A 109 1.14 -25.55 11.92
N ILE A 110 1.66 -25.15 10.76
CA ILE A 110 2.64 -25.98 10.01
C ILE A 110 4.05 -25.93 10.62
N VAL A 111 4.41 -24.87 11.35
CA VAL A 111 5.77 -24.62 11.86
C VAL A 111 6.01 -25.31 13.21
N LEU A 112 7.25 -25.68 13.51
CA LEU A 112 7.73 -25.99 14.86
C LEU A 112 8.60 -24.83 15.35
N ILE A 113 8.24 -24.22 16.48
CA ILE A 113 9.07 -23.25 17.20
C ILE A 113 9.97 -24.01 18.17
N ALA A 114 11.26 -23.68 18.16
CA ALA A 114 12.27 -24.19 19.07
C ALA A 114 12.95 -23.00 19.77
N VAL A 115 12.94 -22.98 21.10
CA VAL A 115 13.57 -21.94 21.91
C VAL A 115 14.85 -22.49 22.53
N ASN A 116 16.01 -21.87 22.25
CA ASN A 116 17.29 -22.36 22.76
C ASN A 116 17.31 -22.33 24.31
N PRO A 117 17.49 -23.47 25.01
CA PRO A 117 17.55 -23.53 26.46
C PRO A 117 18.86 -22.98 27.06
N PHE A 118 19.91 -22.77 26.27
CA PHE A 118 21.28 -22.44 26.70
C PHE A 118 21.91 -23.42 27.71
N GLN A 119 21.32 -24.61 27.87
CA GLN A 119 21.80 -25.71 28.70
C GLN A 119 21.58 -27.05 28.01
N ARG A 120 22.32 -28.09 28.43
CA ARG A 120 22.10 -29.47 27.94
C ARG A 120 20.77 -30.01 28.47
N VAL A 121 19.97 -30.61 27.59
CA VAL A 121 18.67 -31.23 27.93
C VAL A 121 18.65 -32.70 27.52
N THR A 122 17.88 -33.52 28.24
CA THR A 122 17.82 -34.99 28.09
C THR A 122 16.89 -35.48 26.96
N LEU A 123 16.33 -34.57 26.17
CA LEU A 123 15.28 -34.84 25.16
C LEU A 123 15.77 -35.64 23.93
N TYR A 124 17.08 -35.82 23.75
CA TYR A 124 17.68 -36.41 22.54
C TYR A 124 18.31 -37.80 22.78
N GLY A 125 17.80 -38.54 23.77
CA GLY A 125 18.20 -39.93 24.04
C GLY A 125 17.60 -40.93 23.04
N PRO A 126 18.18 -42.15 22.91
CA PRO A 126 17.66 -43.19 22.01
C PRO A 126 16.24 -43.63 22.41
N GLU A 127 15.92 -43.61 23.71
CA GLU A 127 14.57 -43.82 24.26
C GLU A 127 13.53 -42.91 23.56
N ILE A 128 13.89 -41.64 23.33
CA ILE A 128 13.00 -40.62 22.75
C ILE A 128 12.91 -40.78 21.23
N ILE A 129 14.01 -41.13 20.55
CA ILE A 129 13.99 -41.51 19.12
C ILE A 129 13.00 -42.66 18.91
N GLN A 130 13.07 -43.70 19.74
CA GLN A 130 12.16 -44.85 19.68
C GLN A 130 10.70 -44.48 20.00
N ALA A 131 10.46 -43.52 20.89
CA ALA A 131 9.11 -43.06 21.23
C ALA A 131 8.40 -42.34 20.07
N TYR A 132 9.13 -41.55 19.27
CA TYR A 132 8.57 -40.82 18.12
C TYR A 132 8.48 -41.66 16.84
N SER A 133 9.26 -42.73 16.71
CA SER A 133 9.28 -43.57 15.49
C SER A 133 7.91 -44.18 15.18
N GLY A 134 7.46 -43.99 13.92
CA GLY A 134 6.14 -44.41 13.44
C GLY A 134 4.95 -43.64 14.01
N ARG A 135 5.15 -42.56 14.78
CA ARG A 135 4.08 -41.72 15.32
C ARG A 135 3.67 -40.61 14.38
N ARG A 136 2.37 -40.28 14.37
CA ARG A 136 1.88 -39.11 13.65
C ARG A 136 2.08 -37.86 14.48
N ARG A 137 2.37 -36.75 13.79
CA ARG A 137 2.40 -35.41 14.39
C ARG A 137 1.11 -35.14 15.20
N GLY A 138 1.26 -34.76 16.46
CA GLY A 138 0.15 -34.52 17.39
C GLY A 138 -0.35 -35.74 18.18
N GLU A 139 0.23 -36.94 18.01
CA GLU A 139 0.02 -38.07 18.95
C GLU A 139 0.89 -37.99 20.21
N LEU A 140 1.94 -37.15 20.17
CA LEU A 140 2.89 -36.86 21.23
C LEU A 140 3.12 -35.35 21.30
N GLU A 141 3.80 -34.89 22.35
CA GLU A 141 4.21 -33.51 22.55
C GLU A 141 5.01 -32.95 21.35
N PRO A 142 5.08 -31.61 21.17
CA PRO A 142 5.88 -30.99 20.14
C PRO A 142 7.36 -31.36 20.30
N HIS A 143 7.94 -31.96 19.27
CA HIS A 143 9.35 -32.31 19.27
C HIS A 143 9.92 -32.28 17.86
N LEU A 144 11.22 -32.03 17.76
CA LEU A 144 11.95 -32.01 16.50
C LEU A 144 11.93 -33.37 15.78
N PHE A 145 11.97 -34.46 16.54
CA PHE A 145 11.84 -35.82 16.00
C PHE A 145 10.47 -36.08 15.38
N ALA A 146 9.40 -35.44 15.86
CA ALA A 146 8.08 -35.55 15.22
C ALA A 146 8.07 -34.93 13.82
N ILE A 147 8.82 -33.85 13.58
CA ILE A 147 8.97 -33.24 12.24
C ILE A 147 9.83 -34.13 11.33
N ALA A 148 10.88 -34.74 11.86
CA ALA A 148 11.71 -35.69 11.11
C ALA A 148 10.95 -36.98 10.74
N GLU A 149 10.11 -37.49 11.65
CA GLU A 149 9.19 -38.61 11.39
C GLU A 149 8.11 -38.26 10.36
N ASP A 150 7.47 -37.09 10.49
CA ASP A 150 6.43 -36.64 9.56
C ASP A 150 7.00 -36.53 8.14
N ALA A 151 8.22 -36.00 7.98
CA ALA A 151 8.95 -35.98 6.71
C ALA A 151 9.32 -37.38 6.20
N TYR A 152 9.90 -38.25 7.03
CA TYR A 152 10.27 -39.63 6.63
C TYR A 152 9.05 -40.47 6.23
N THR A 153 7.92 -40.25 6.90
CA THR A 153 6.64 -40.90 6.58
C THR A 153 5.94 -40.27 5.37
N ALA A 154 6.05 -38.94 5.16
CA ALA A 154 5.52 -38.26 3.96
C ALA A 154 6.27 -38.69 2.69
N MET A 155 7.61 -38.75 2.74
CA MET A 155 8.47 -39.18 1.62
C MET A 155 7.98 -40.49 0.98
N ARG A 156 7.67 -41.50 1.80
CA ARG A 156 7.10 -42.78 1.38
C ARG A 156 5.66 -42.68 0.88
N LYS A 157 4.79 -41.94 1.58
CA LYS A 157 3.34 -41.87 1.27
C LYS A 157 3.03 -41.10 0.00
N GLU A 158 3.86 -40.10 -0.32
CA GLU A 158 3.67 -39.18 -1.43
C GLU A 158 4.61 -39.50 -2.61
N SER A 159 5.59 -40.39 -2.40
CA SER A 159 6.66 -40.71 -3.37
C SER A 159 7.36 -39.45 -3.89
N MET A 160 7.68 -38.54 -2.97
CA MET A 160 8.31 -37.25 -3.24
C MET A 160 9.38 -36.93 -2.20
N GLY A 161 10.53 -36.45 -2.66
CA GLY A 161 11.60 -35.92 -1.80
C GLY A 161 11.12 -34.76 -0.93
N GLN A 162 11.57 -34.74 0.32
CA GLN A 162 11.10 -33.81 1.35
C GLN A 162 12.23 -32.86 1.78
N THR A 163 11.89 -31.68 2.30
CA THR A 163 12.89 -30.73 2.82
C THR A 163 12.45 -30.10 4.14
N ILE A 164 13.29 -30.24 5.17
CA ILE A 164 13.14 -29.58 6.48
C ILE A 164 14.03 -28.33 6.47
N ILE A 165 13.40 -27.15 6.63
CA ILE A 165 14.09 -25.86 6.67
C ILE A 165 14.24 -25.44 8.13
N VAL A 166 15.47 -25.14 8.54
CA VAL A 166 15.81 -24.67 9.89
C VAL A 166 16.37 -23.25 9.77
N SER A 167 15.56 -22.26 10.16
CA SER A 167 15.87 -20.83 10.09
C SER A 167 15.79 -20.15 11.47
N GLY A 168 16.25 -18.89 11.55
CA GLY A 168 16.32 -18.11 12.79
C GLY A 168 17.67 -17.39 12.96
N GLU A 169 17.79 -16.59 14.01
CA GLU A 169 19.00 -15.79 14.27
C GLU A 169 20.26 -16.62 14.56
N SER A 170 21.44 -15.98 14.59
CA SER A 170 22.65 -16.62 15.12
C SER A 170 22.49 -16.86 16.62
N GLY A 171 22.94 -18.03 17.09
CA GLY A 171 22.71 -18.49 18.47
C GLY A 171 21.35 -19.16 18.72
N ALA A 172 20.39 -19.13 17.78
CA ALA A 172 19.05 -19.67 17.98
C ALA A 172 18.94 -21.23 18.04
N GLY A 173 20.03 -21.97 17.87
CA GLY A 173 20.04 -23.44 17.94
C GLY A 173 19.77 -24.18 16.62
N LYS A 174 19.90 -23.50 15.47
CA LYS A 174 19.68 -24.09 14.13
C LYS A 174 20.53 -25.33 13.85
N THR A 175 21.85 -25.19 13.95
CA THR A 175 22.81 -26.27 13.64
C THR A 175 22.67 -27.47 14.58
N GLU A 176 22.35 -27.25 15.85
CA GLU A 176 22.02 -28.33 16.79
C GLU A 176 20.71 -29.03 16.40
N SER A 177 19.69 -28.29 15.96
CA SER A 177 18.46 -28.88 15.43
C SER A 177 18.74 -29.70 14.16
N ALA A 178 19.56 -29.19 13.24
CA ALA A 178 20.00 -29.96 12.07
C ALA A 178 20.74 -31.26 12.45
N LYS A 179 21.66 -31.21 13.43
CA LYS A 179 22.34 -32.39 13.99
C LYS A 179 21.34 -33.41 14.54
N PHE A 180 20.34 -32.98 15.31
CA PHE A 180 19.33 -33.88 15.87
C PHE A 180 18.37 -34.46 14.82
N ILE A 181 18.01 -33.71 13.77
CA ILE A 181 17.25 -34.22 12.62
C ILE A 181 18.05 -35.32 11.91
N MET A 182 19.32 -35.05 11.56
CA MET A 182 20.18 -36.04 10.89
C MET A 182 20.38 -37.29 11.74
N ARG A 183 20.61 -37.12 13.05
CA ARG A 183 20.72 -38.25 14.00
C ARG A 183 19.44 -39.07 14.07
N TYR A 184 18.27 -38.44 14.04
CA TYR A 184 16.98 -39.16 14.02
C TYR A 184 16.87 -40.02 12.76
N LEU A 185 17.07 -39.41 11.59
CA LEU A 185 16.98 -40.10 10.29
C LEU A 185 17.98 -41.25 10.16
N ALA A 186 19.19 -41.12 10.73
CA ALA A 186 20.18 -42.20 10.82
C ALA A 186 19.82 -43.36 11.78
N SER A 187 18.87 -43.14 12.71
CA SER A 187 18.54 -44.07 13.80
C SER A 187 17.21 -44.84 13.59
N VAL A 188 16.36 -44.42 12.65
CA VAL A 188 15.09 -45.09 12.34
C VAL A 188 15.35 -46.26 11.39
N ASN A 189 14.71 -47.41 11.67
CA ASN A 189 14.79 -48.61 10.83
C ASN A 189 13.64 -48.66 9.81
N PRO A 190 13.84 -49.24 8.61
CA PRO A 190 12.78 -49.46 7.64
C PRO A 190 11.59 -50.27 8.20
N PRO A 191 10.34 -49.91 7.88
CA PRO A 191 9.14 -50.51 8.49
C PRO A 191 8.89 -51.98 8.09
N GLU A 192 9.58 -52.51 7.08
CA GLU A 192 9.50 -53.92 6.69
C GLU A 192 10.64 -54.80 7.26
N SER A 193 11.51 -54.24 8.13
CA SER A 193 12.57 -55.03 8.78
C SER A 193 11.94 -56.08 9.72
N SER A 194 11.81 -57.32 9.24
CA SER A 194 11.09 -58.41 9.92
C SER A 194 11.74 -58.93 11.20
N ALA A 195 12.98 -58.51 11.48
CA ALA A 195 13.65 -58.73 12.76
C ALA A 195 13.18 -57.71 13.81
N LYS A 196 12.98 -58.15 15.05
CA LYS A 196 12.83 -57.26 16.23
C LYS A 196 14.17 -56.63 16.64
N THR A 197 14.90 -56.09 15.67
CA THR A 197 16.15 -55.36 15.91
C THR A 197 15.82 -54.12 16.73
N ARG A 198 16.59 -53.90 17.80
CA ARG A 198 16.46 -52.68 18.60
C ARG A 198 16.74 -51.45 17.71
N THR A 199 16.11 -50.33 18.02
CA THR A 199 16.60 -49.01 17.64
C THR A 199 18.09 -48.93 18.01
N LYS A 200 18.95 -48.53 17.08
CA LYS A 200 20.41 -48.48 17.26
C LYS A 200 20.73 -47.68 18.53
N ALA A 201 21.27 -48.35 19.53
CA ALA A 201 21.45 -47.79 20.87
C ALA A 201 22.74 -46.96 20.97
N SER A 202 23.73 -47.24 20.12
CA SER A 202 25.01 -46.52 20.04
C SER A 202 25.37 -46.14 18.60
N LEU A 203 26.31 -45.21 18.46
CA LEU A 203 26.94 -44.89 17.17
C LEU A 203 27.77 -46.07 16.62
N ASP A 204 28.17 -47.02 17.47
CA ASP A 204 28.89 -48.22 17.06
C ASP A 204 27.99 -49.28 16.39
N GLU A 205 26.66 -49.14 16.49
CA GLU A 205 25.65 -49.91 15.76
C GLU A 205 25.18 -49.20 14.46
N SER A 206 25.68 -47.99 14.17
CA SER A 206 25.34 -47.24 12.96
C SER A 206 26.14 -47.72 11.74
N SER A 207 25.58 -47.57 10.54
CA SER A 207 26.30 -47.86 9.29
C SER A 207 27.47 -46.89 9.07
N GLU A 208 28.42 -47.26 8.21
CA GLU A 208 29.57 -46.41 7.88
C GLU A 208 29.15 -45.07 7.27
N VAL A 209 28.17 -45.10 6.36
CA VAL A 209 27.54 -43.91 5.76
C VAL A 209 26.93 -42.99 6.84
N GLU A 210 26.23 -43.55 7.84
CA GLU A 210 25.68 -42.77 8.95
C GLU A 210 26.77 -42.09 9.79
N ARG A 211 27.93 -42.75 9.99
CA ARG A 211 29.08 -42.15 10.69
C ARG A 211 29.72 -41.04 9.86
N GLN A 212 29.89 -41.25 8.55
CA GLN A 212 30.40 -40.24 7.62
C GLN A 212 29.51 -38.99 7.60
N ILE A 213 28.18 -39.15 7.48
CA ILE A 213 27.20 -38.05 7.51
C ILE A 213 27.35 -37.22 8.80
N LEU A 214 27.42 -37.89 9.96
CA LEU A 214 27.55 -37.19 11.24
C LEU A 214 28.92 -36.52 11.41
N ALA A 215 30.00 -37.17 10.94
CA ALA A 215 31.37 -36.65 10.96
C ALA A 215 31.58 -35.39 10.10
N THR A 216 30.73 -35.13 9.09
CA THR A 216 30.81 -33.88 8.31
C THR A 216 30.65 -32.62 9.16
N ASN A 217 29.98 -32.71 10.32
CA ASN A 217 29.66 -31.53 11.12
C ASN A 217 30.92 -30.93 11.80
N PRO A 218 31.71 -31.66 12.61
CA PRO A 218 32.99 -31.12 13.11
C PRO A 218 33.94 -30.63 12.02
N ALA A 219 34.04 -31.34 10.88
CA ALA A 219 34.90 -30.93 9.78
C ALA A 219 34.46 -29.60 9.14
N LEU A 220 33.18 -29.45 8.82
CA LEU A 220 32.66 -28.21 8.23
C LEU A 220 32.51 -27.07 9.26
N GLU A 221 32.30 -27.36 10.54
CA GLU A 221 32.29 -26.35 11.61
C GLU A 221 33.70 -25.80 11.87
N ALA A 222 34.75 -26.63 11.87
CA ALA A 222 36.12 -26.15 12.02
C ALA A 222 36.54 -25.16 10.91
N PHE A 223 36.20 -25.46 9.66
CA PHE A 223 36.56 -24.65 8.48
C PHE A 223 35.52 -23.57 8.12
N GLY A 224 34.30 -23.64 8.67
CA GLY A 224 33.16 -22.81 8.28
C GLY A 224 32.50 -22.01 9.40
N ASN A 225 32.84 -22.27 10.67
CA ASN A 225 32.31 -21.52 11.81
C ASN A 225 33.38 -20.65 12.48
N ALA A 226 32.93 -19.61 13.17
CA ALA A 226 33.76 -18.68 13.93
C ALA A 226 33.00 -18.08 15.13
N LYS A 227 33.74 -17.53 16.10
CA LYS A 227 33.17 -16.71 17.17
C LYS A 227 32.66 -15.38 16.60
N THR A 228 31.41 -15.07 16.88
CA THR A 228 30.80 -13.76 16.65
C THR A 228 30.28 -13.16 17.95
N THR A 229 29.95 -11.87 17.93
CA THR A 229 29.32 -11.15 19.06
C THR A 229 28.02 -11.77 19.59
N ARG A 230 27.32 -12.61 18.81
CA ARG A 230 26.07 -13.29 19.21
C ARG A 230 26.22 -14.78 19.52
N ASN A 231 27.30 -15.42 19.07
CA ASN A 231 27.47 -16.88 19.14
C ASN A 231 28.95 -17.27 18.97
N ASP A 232 29.49 -17.99 19.95
CA ASP A 232 30.87 -18.51 19.94
C ASP A 232 31.13 -19.56 18.85
N ASN A 233 30.11 -20.31 18.41
CA ASN A 233 30.18 -21.24 17.29
C ASN A 233 29.18 -20.84 16.19
N SER A 234 29.38 -19.68 15.57
CA SER A 234 28.52 -19.19 14.49
C SER A 234 28.97 -19.74 13.15
N SER A 235 28.09 -20.50 12.48
CA SER A 235 28.22 -20.81 11.06
C SER A 235 28.34 -19.54 10.24
N ARG A 236 29.40 -19.44 9.43
CA ARG A 236 29.65 -18.36 8.46
C ARG A 236 29.63 -18.89 7.01
N PHE A 237 28.79 -19.90 6.80
CA PHE A 237 28.26 -20.40 5.53
C PHE A 237 26.85 -20.98 5.81
N GLY A 238 25.99 -21.03 4.79
CA GLY A 238 24.74 -21.80 4.81
C GLY A 238 24.95 -23.20 4.25
N LYS A 239 24.21 -24.20 4.75
CA LYS A 239 24.43 -25.63 4.45
C LYS A 239 23.11 -26.35 4.13
N TYR A 240 23.06 -27.02 2.98
CA TYR A 240 21.97 -27.93 2.62
C TYR A 240 22.52 -29.35 2.52
N ILE A 241 22.00 -30.28 3.32
CA ILE A 241 22.36 -31.70 3.29
C ILE A 241 21.17 -32.49 2.78
N GLN A 242 21.31 -33.16 1.64
CA GLN A 242 20.37 -34.14 1.13
C GLN A 242 20.81 -35.52 1.62
N ILE A 243 20.03 -36.16 2.49
CA ILE A 243 20.20 -37.59 2.82
C ILE A 243 19.47 -38.38 1.73
N LEU A 244 20.16 -39.34 1.11
CA LEU A 244 19.67 -40.12 -0.03
C LEU A 244 19.14 -41.48 0.44
N PHE A 245 17.97 -41.88 -0.06
CA PHE A 245 17.29 -43.12 0.31
C PHE A 245 16.95 -43.97 -0.92
N ASP A 246 17.05 -45.30 -0.78
CA ASP A 246 16.56 -46.25 -1.78
C ASP A 246 15.03 -46.47 -1.67
N GLY A 247 14.46 -47.27 -2.59
CA GLY A 247 13.05 -47.67 -2.55
C GLY A 247 12.62 -48.48 -1.31
N LYS A 248 13.55 -48.87 -0.42
CA LYS A 248 13.26 -49.51 0.87
C LYS A 248 13.34 -48.56 2.06
N GLN A 249 13.64 -47.28 1.82
CA GLN A 249 13.92 -46.27 2.83
C GLN A 249 15.22 -46.49 3.64
N GLU A 250 16.20 -47.21 3.11
CA GLU A 250 17.55 -47.30 3.70
C GLU A 250 18.43 -46.14 3.20
N ILE A 251 19.29 -45.59 4.06
CA ILE A 251 20.21 -44.51 3.68
C ILE A 251 21.32 -45.09 2.80
N VAL A 252 21.37 -44.67 1.53
CA VAL A 252 22.41 -45.10 0.58
C VAL A 252 23.59 -44.16 0.49
N GLY A 253 23.43 -42.89 0.89
CA GLY A 253 24.46 -41.86 0.82
C GLY A 253 23.93 -40.48 1.23
N ALA A 254 24.71 -39.44 0.98
CA ALA A 254 24.28 -38.05 1.16
C ALA A 254 25.01 -37.08 0.21
N ARG A 255 24.44 -35.87 0.04
CA ARG A 255 25.02 -34.81 -0.80
C ARG A 255 24.88 -33.45 -0.11
N ILE A 256 25.98 -32.72 0.02
CA ILE A 256 26.08 -31.42 0.69
C ILE A 256 26.27 -30.31 -0.34
N ARG A 257 25.49 -29.24 -0.22
CA ARG A 257 25.65 -27.97 -0.94
C ARG A 257 25.88 -26.85 0.08
N THR A 258 26.83 -25.96 -0.19
CA THR A 258 27.21 -24.86 0.70
C THR A 258 27.05 -23.51 0.00
N TYR A 259 26.59 -22.51 0.75
CA TYR A 259 26.21 -21.19 0.24
C TYR A 259 26.83 -20.08 1.08
N LEU A 260 27.16 -18.95 0.45
CA LEU A 260 27.52 -17.69 1.13
C LEU A 260 28.57 -17.86 2.26
N LEU A 261 29.70 -18.50 1.95
CA LEU A 261 30.88 -18.52 2.83
C LEU A 261 31.41 -17.09 3.01
N GLU A 262 31.58 -16.63 4.24
CA GLU A 262 32.05 -15.28 4.59
C GLU A 262 33.55 -15.07 4.27
N ARG A 263 33.87 -14.94 2.98
CA ARG A 263 35.23 -14.78 2.45
C ARG A 263 36.00 -13.66 3.18
N SER A 264 35.33 -12.58 3.55
CA SER A 264 35.88 -11.42 4.26
C SER A 264 36.49 -11.77 5.63
N ARG A 265 35.97 -12.78 6.36
CA ARG A 265 36.45 -13.15 7.71
C ARG A 265 37.89 -13.65 7.75
N ILE A 266 38.42 -14.18 6.64
CA ILE A 266 39.81 -14.63 6.54
C ILE A 266 40.81 -13.52 6.85
N VAL A 267 40.52 -12.30 6.37
CA VAL A 267 41.48 -11.19 6.35
C VAL A 267 41.17 -10.10 7.37
N PHE A 268 39.93 -10.05 7.87
CA PHE A 268 39.46 -9.06 8.84
C PHE A 268 38.53 -9.71 9.88
N GLN A 269 38.59 -9.25 11.13
CA GLN A 269 37.66 -9.63 12.20
C GLN A 269 37.27 -8.40 13.01
N PRO A 270 35.98 -8.19 13.33
CA PRO A 270 35.56 -7.18 14.31
C PRO A 270 36.11 -7.48 15.71
N LEU A 271 36.19 -6.45 16.56
CA LEU A 271 36.56 -6.61 17.97
C LEU A 271 35.67 -7.65 18.67
N THR A 272 36.27 -8.45 19.55
CA THR A 272 35.68 -9.62 20.25
C THR A 272 35.40 -10.87 19.40
N GLU A 273 35.48 -10.79 18.06
CA GLU A 273 35.24 -11.94 17.16
C GLU A 273 36.51 -12.72 16.81
N ARG A 274 36.37 -13.98 16.37
CA ARG A 274 37.48 -14.80 15.84
C ARG A 274 37.42 -14.93 14.31
N ASN A 275 38.55 -15.33 13.73
CA ASN A 275 38.60 -15.97 12.41
C ASN A 275 38.00 -17.39 12.51
N TYR A 276 38.01 -18.17 11.42
CA TYR A 276 37.55 -19.57 11.43
C TYR A 276 38.31 -20.43 12.45
N HIS A 277 37.60 -21.33 13.12
CA HIS A 277 38.13 -22.09 14.27
C HIS A 277 39.39 -22.89 13.93
N ILE A 278 39.48 -23.46 12.73
CA ILE A 278 40.60 -24.30 12.29
C ILE A 278 41.97 -23.64 12.43
N PHE A 279 42.08 -22.31 12.31
CA PHE A 279 43.35 -21.61 12.50
C PHE A 279 43.81 -21.61 13.97
N TYR A 280 42.88 -21.45 14.91
CA TYR A 280 43.17 -21.48 16.35
C TYR A 280 43.45 -22.91 16.80
N GLN A 281 42.63 -23.86 16.32
CA GLN A 281 42.84 -25.30 16.49
C GLN A 281 44.23 -25.74 16.00
N LEU A 282 44.65 -25.33 14.81
CA LEU A 282 45.93 -25.70 14.23
C LEU A 282 47.12 -25.14 15.04
N CYS A 283 47.06 -23.87 15.47
CA CYS A 283 48.09 -23.26 16.32
C CYS A 283 48.20 -23.91 17.72
N ALA A 284 47.06 -24.30 18.31
CA ALA A 284 47.00 -24.91 19.63
C ALA A 284 47.36 -26.41 19.61
N GLY A 285 46.84 -27.16 18.64
CA GLY A 285 46.83 -28.62 18.60
C GLY A 285 47.90 -29.32 17.75
N ALA A 286 48.51 -28.66 16.74
CA ALA A 286 49.53 -29.30 15.89
C ALA A 286 50.74 -29.78 16.72
N PRO A 287 51.28 -31.00 16.56
CA PRO A 287 52.39 -31.47 17.39
C PRO A 287 53.66 -30.61 17.25
N LEU A 288 54.53 -30.61 18.27
CA LEU A 288 55.63 -29.65 18.41
C LEU A 288 56.55 -29.56 17.18
N LYS A 289 56.84 -30.69 16.53
CA LYS A 289 57.69 -30.77 15.34
C LYS A 289 56.97 -30.14 14.14
N GLU A 290 55.78 -30.62 13.81
CA GLU A 290 54.99 -30.18 12.66
C GLU A 290 54.61 -28.70 12.79
N ARG A 291 54.31 -28.24 14.01
CA ARG A 291 54.09 -26.82 14.36
C ARG A 291 55.31 -25.97 13.99
N LYS A 292 56.52 -26.42 14.35
CA LYS A 292 57.79 -25.75 14.02
C LYS A 292 58.10 -25.80 12.52
N ASP A 293 57.89 -26.94 11.87
CA ASP A 293 58.14 -27.15 10.43
C ASP A 293 57.18 -26.30 9.56
N LEU A 294 55.97 -26.04 10.06
CA LEU A 294 54.99 -25.10 9.49
C LEU A 294 55.20 -23.64 9.94
N GLY A 295 56.18 -23.34 10.80
CA GLY A 295 56.43 -21.99 11.31
C GLY A 295 55.30 -21.39 12.14
N LEU A 296 54.46 -22.25 12.75
CA LEU A 296 53.33 -21.85 13.60
C LEU A 296 53.79 -21.51 15.03
N ASP A 297 53.01 -20.69 15.72
CA ASP A 297 53.22 -20.32 17.11
C ASP A 297 51.92 -20.54 17.91
N THR A 298 52.04 -20.87 19.19
CA THR A 298 50.95 -20.86 20.18
C THR A 298 50.33 -19.49 20.38
N ASP A 299 51.14 -18.43 20.30
CA ASP A 299 50.65 -17.06 20.42
C ASP A 299 50.02 -16.62 19.10
N THR A 300 48.68 -16.69 19.05
CA THR A 300 47.91 -16.25 17.87
C THR A 300 48.04 -14.77 17.58
N THR A 301 48.49 -13.93 18.54
CA THR A 301 48.72 -12.50 18.31
C THR A 301 49.89 -12.22 17.37
N ARG A 302 50.73 -13.23 17.10
CA ARG A 302 51.82 -13.16 16.10
C ARG A 302 51.32 -13.19 14.66
N PHE A 303 50.06 -13.59 14.41
CA PHE A 303 49.47 -13.66 13.07
C PHE A 303 48.45 -12.54 12.85
N HIS A 304 48.67 -11.72 11.81
CA HIS A 304 47.80 -10.59 11.47
C HIS A 304 46.32 -11.00 11.30
N TYR A 305 46.07 -12.15 10.66
CA TYR A 305 44.72 -12.67 10.41
C TYR A 305 44.05 -13.32 11.63
N LEU A 306 44.69 -13.40 12.80
CA LEU A 306 44.06 -13.95 14.03
C LEU A 306 43.91 -12.93 15.15
N LYS A 307 44.65 -11.82 15.10
CA LYS A 307 44.77 -10.84 16.19
C LYS A 307 43.81 -9.65 16.14
N GLN A 308 43.08 -9.46 15.03
CA GLN A 308 42.30 -8.23 14.81
C GLN A 308 41.09 -8.13 15.74
N GLY A 309 40.51 -9.26 16.15
CA GLY A 309 39.46 -9.30 17.19
C GLY A 309 39.91 -8.86 18.58
N GLY A 310 41.22 -8.63 18.79
CA GLY A 310 41.78 -8.16 20.06
C GLY A 310 41.75 -9.21 21.19
N PRO A 311 42.22 -8.84 22.40
CA PRO A 311 42.46 -9.79 23.49
C PRO A 311 41.21 -10.50 24.04
N GLN A 312 40.00 -9.99 23.78
CA GLN A 312 38.73 -10.61 24.20
C GLN A 312 38.16 -11.61 23.17
N SER A 313 38.78 -11.75 22.00
CA SER A 313 38.39 -12.76 21.00
C SER A 313 38.74 -14.18 21.45
N THR A 314 39.87 -14.34 22.14
CA THR A 314 40.55 -15.63 22.36
C THR A 314 41.13 -15.66 23.78
N PRO A 315 40.94 -16.75 24.57
CA PRO A 315 40.21 -17.98 24.25
C PRO A 315 38.68 -17.78 24.19
N ILE A 316 37.96 -18.83 23.76
CA ILE A 316 36.52 -18.97 24.01
C ILE A 316 36.36 -19.61 25.40
N PRO A 317 35.49 -19.10 26.29
CA PRO A 317 35.21 -19.75 27.58
C PRO A 317 34.68 -21.18 27.39
N GLY A 318 35.38 -22.16 27.97
CA GLY A 318 34.94 -23.56 27.97
C GLY A 318 35.25 -24.38 26.71
N VAL A 319 36.06 -23.86 25.77
CA VAL A 319 36.51 -24.59 24.58
C VAL A 319 38.03 -24.75 24.59
N ASP A 320 38.53 -25.97 24.42
CA ASP A 320 39.95 -26.24 24.15
C ASP A 320 40.15 -26.41 22.64
N ASP A 321 40.71 -25.41 21.97
CA ASP A 321 41.05 -25.47 20.55
C ASP A 321 42.01 -26.65 20.23
N ALA A 322 42.83 -27.11 21.17
CA ALA A 322 43.71 -28.28 20.98
C ALA A 322 42.98 -29.63 21.16
N GLU A 323 41.79 -29.66 21.78
CA GLU A 323 40.87 -30.80 21.73
C GLU A 323 40.07 -30.78 20.44
N GLU A 324 39.51 -29.63 20.06
CA GLU A 324 38.77 -29.48 18.82
C GLU A 324 39.62 -29.76 17.57
N PHE A 325 40.93 -29.50 17.61
CA PHE A 325 41.85 -29.95 16.55
C PHE A 325 41.88 -31.48 16.41
N ARG A 326 41.95 -32.22 17.53
CA ARG A 326 41.94 -33.69 17.54
C ARG A 326 40.60 -34.24 17.02
N THR A 327 39.48 -33.65 17.46
CA THR A 327 38.14 -33.93 16.93
C THR A 327 38.07 -33.72 15.42
N THR A 328 38.63 -32.60 14.93
CA THR A 328 38.64 -32.27 13.50
C THR A 328 39.50 -33.23 12.68
N GLN A 329 40.71 -33.59 13.15
CA GLN A 329 41.54 -34.60 12.49
C GLN A 329 40.84 -35.97 12.41
N HIS A 330 40.15 -36.37 13.49
CA HIS A 330 39.38 -37.62 13.49
C HIS A 330 38.21 -37.56 12.50
N ALA A 331 37.45 -36.46 12.48
CA ALA A 331 36.35 -36.25 11.54
C ALA A 331 36.82 -36.27 10.07
N LEU A 332 37.89 -35.55 9.73
CA LEU A 332 38.50 -35.58 8.39
C LEU A 332 38.92 -37.00 7.99
N SER A 333 39.45 -37.78 8.95
CA SER A 333 39.83 -39.18 8.72
C SER A 333 38.61 -40.07 8.45
N THR A 334 37.52 -39.89 9.20
CA THR A 334 36.24 -40.63 9.01
C THR A 334 35.58 -40.30 7.68
N ILE A 335 35.79 -39.10 7.14
CA ILE A 335 35.35 -38.66 5.80
C ILE A 335 36.27 -39.22 4.69
N GLY A 336 37.34 -39.96 5.01
CA GLY A 336 38.25 -40.56 4.03
C GLY A 336 39.40 -39.65 3.58
N ILE A 337 39.59 -38.50 4.21
CA ILE A 337 40.73 -37.61 3.92
C ILE A 337 41.97 -38.17 4.64
N SER A 338 42.86 -38.81 3.87
CA SER A 338 44.11 -39.39 4.40
C SER A 338 44.94 -38.37 5.19
N VAL A 339 45.68 -38.84 6.19
CA VAL A 339 46.52 -38.00 7.07
C VAL A 339 47.52 -37.15 6.27
N GLU A 340 47.99 -37.65 5.13
CA GLU A 340 48.85 -36.93 4.17
C GLU A 340 48.12 -35.74 3.53
N LYS A 341 46.88 -35.94 3.05
CA LYS A 341 46.01 -34.87 2.54
C LYS A 341 45.69 -33.86 3.66
N GLN A 342 45.44 -34.30 4.89
CA GLN A 342 45.22 -33.41 6.04
C GLN A 342 46.44 -32.50 6.29
N TRP A 343 47.66 -33.04 6.29
CA TRP A 343 48.86 -32.21 6.45
C TRP A 343 49.13 -31.28 5.27
N ALA A 344 48.72 -31.63 4.04
CA ALA A 344 48.74 -30.70 2.92
C ALA A 344 47.75 -29.53 3.12
N VAL A 345 46.55 -29.79 3.64
CA VAL A 345 45.57 -28.76 4.02
C VAL A 345 46.11 -27.86 5.14
N PHE A 346 46.67 -28.44 6.21
CA PHE A 346 47.25 -27.68 7.32
C PHE A 346 48.47 -26.84 6.87
N ARG A 347 49.23 -27.30 5.88
CA ARG A 347 50.29 -26.51 5.22
C ARG A 347 49.73 -25.30 4.48
N LEU A 348 48.62 -25.44 3.75
CA LEU A 348 47.94 -24.30 3.09
C LEU A 348 47.42 -23.29 4.12
N LEU A 349 46.79 -23.75 5.21
CA LEU A 349 46.32 -22.87 6.28
C LEU A 349 47.46 -22.08 6.94
N SER A 350 48.60 -22.73 7.22
CA SER A 350 49.80 -22.01 7.68
C SER A 350 50.29 -20.99 6.65
N ALA A 351 50.29 -21.35 5.35
CA ALA A 351 50.66 -20.44 4.28
C ALA A 351 49.82 -19.15 4.26
N LEU A 352 48.52 -19.24 4.55
CA LEU A 352 47.61 -18.10 4.69
C LEU A 352 47.94 -17.22 5.91
N LEU A 353 48.24 -17.84 7.05
CA LEU A 353 48.67 -17.11 8.26
C LEU A 353 49.98 -16.34 8.04
N HIS A 354 50.94 -16.95 7.34
CA HIS A 354 52.18 -16.28 6.92
C HIS A 354 51.92 -15.21 5.85
N LEU A 355 51.04 -15.46 4.88
CA LEU A 355 50.68 -14.48 3.85
C LEU A 355 50.13 -13.18 4.46
N GLY A 356 49.25 -13.28 5.47
CA GLY A 356 48.76 -12.13 6.22
C GLY A 356 49.86 -11.35 6.96
N ASN A 357 50.98 -11.99 7.32
CA ASN A 357 52.10 -11.33 7.97
C ASN A 357 53.07 -10.59 7.01
N VAL A 358 52.94 -10.77 5.68
CA VAL A 358 53.80 -10.11 4.68
C VAL A 358 53.68 -8.59 4.76
N LYS A 359 54.82 -7.90 4.93
CA LYS A 359 54.87 -6.45 5.17
C LYS A 359 55.03 -5.65 3.89
N ILE A 360 53.92 -5.11 3.41
CA ILE A 360 53.87 -4.17 2.29
C ILE A 360 54.19 -2.76 2.81
N THR A 361 55.22 -2.14 2.26
CA THR A 361 55.72 -0.81 2.65
C THR A 361 55.45 0.20 1.53
N ALA A 362 54.95 1.39 1.89
CA ALA A 362 54.67 2.46 0.92
C ALA A 362 55.95 3.25 0.57
N MET A 363 56.13 3.58 -0.72
CA MET A 363 57.21 4.42 -1.23
C MET A 363 56.65 5.47 -2.20
N ARG A 364 56.34 6.67 -1.69
CA ARG A 364 55.67 7.77 -2.40
C ARG A 364 54.36 7.31 -3.07
N ASN A 365 54.41 6.87 -4.33
CA ASN A 365 53.26 6.44 -5.11
C ASN A 365 53.22 4.92 -5.36
N GLU A 366 54.29 4.20 -5.00
CA GLU A 366 54.46 2.76 -5.21
C GLU A 366 54.46 1.97 -3.88
N SER A 367 54.56 0.65 -3.98
CA SER A 367 54.72 -0.25 -2.83
C SER A 367 55.86 -1.24 -3.04
N THR A 368 56.44 -1.70 -1.94
CA THR A 368 57.53 -2.67 -1.93
C THR A 368 57.36 -3.69 -0.79
N ILE A 369 57.98 -4.85 -0.96
CA ILE A 369 58.04 -5.95 0.02
C ILE A 369 59.51 -6.34 0.15
N ASN A 370 59.99 -6.56 1.37
CA ASN A 370 61.37 -7.02 1.59
C ASN A 370 61.54 -8.45 1.04
N ASP A 371 62.60 -8.71 0.25
CA ASP A 371 62.91 -10.06 -0.24
C ASP A 371 63.27 -11.03 0.88
N GLU A 372 63.80 -10.51 1.98
CA GLU A 372 64.15 -11.25 3.20
C GLU A 372 63.04 -11.21 4.26
N ASP A 373 61.79 -10.89 3.88
CA ASP A 373 60.64 -11.07 4.77
C ASP A 373 60.37 -12.57 4.98
N SER A 374 60.54 -13.05 6.22
CA SER A 374 60.29 -14.44 6.59
C SER A 374 58.85 -14.87 6.32
N ALA A 375 57.89 -13.95 6.39
CA ALA A 375 56.49 -14.20 6.06
C ALA A 375 56.31 -14.48 4.56
N LEU A 376 57.02 -13.75 3.68
CA LEU A 376 57.02 -13.98 2.24
C LEU A 376 57.69 -15.32 1.89
N LEU A 377 58.85 -15.58 2.51
CA LEU A 377 59.59 -16.84 2.32
C LEU A 377 58.77 -18.08 2.71
N LEU A 378 58.08 -18.05 3.86
CA LEU A 378 57.26 -19.16 4.33
C LEU A 378 55.97 -19.33 3.51
N SER A 379 55.23 -18.24 3.25
CA SER A 379 53.99 -18.32 2.45
C SER A 379 54.24 -18.82 1.02
N SER A 380 55.23 -18.28 0.30
CA SER A 380 55.59 -18.75 -1.04
C SER A 380 56.01 -20.23 -1.04
N ARG A 381 56.83 -20.65 -0.06
CA ARG A 381 57.28 -22.06 0.08
C ARG A 381 56.13 -23.02 0.35
N PHE A 382 55.16 -22.65 1.19
CA PHE A 382 54.06 -23.53 1.57
C PHE A 382 52.93 -23.59 0.53
N LEU A 383 52.72 -22.51 -0.23
CA LEU A 383 51.87 -22.49 -1.44
C LEU A 383 52.53 -23.21 -2.63
N GLY A 384 53.86 -23.33 -2.67
CA GLY A 384 54.60 -23.96 -3.76
C GLY A 384 54.79 -23.05 -4.98
N ILE A 385 54.86 -21.74 -4.77
CA ILE A 385 54.93 -20.71 -5.83
C ILE A 385 56.27 -19.97 -5.82
N ASP A 386 56.68 -19.40 -6.95
CA ASP A 386 57.91 -18.59 -7.00
C ASP A 386 57.78 -17.29 -6.19
N LYS A 387 58.83 -16.98 -5.43
CA LYS A 387 58.89 -15.80 -4.54
C LYS A 387 58.92 -14.50 -5.33
N ALA A 388 59.69 -14.44 -6.42
CA ALA A 388 59.94 -13.21 -7.16
C ALA A 388 58.72 -12.79 -7.99
N ASP A 389 58.09 -13.72 -8.70
CA ASP A 389 56.85 -13.45 -9.43
C ASP A 389 55.67 -13.21 -8.47
N PHE A 390 55.55 -13.94 -7.36
CA PHE A 390 54.48 -13.66 -6.39
C PHE A 390 54.62 -12.26 -5.75
N LYS A 391 55.84 -11.87 -5.35
CA LYS A 391 56.14 -10.50 -4.91
C LYS A 391 55.80 -9.48 -5.99
N ARG A 392 56.25 -9.70 -7.23
CA ARG A 392 56.02 -8.82 -8.39
C ARG A 392 54.55 -8.56 -8.61
N TRP A 393 53.72 -9.60 -8.64
CA TRP A 393 52.29 -9.48 -8.92
C TRP A 393 51.44 -9.07 -7.71
N THR A 394 51.98 -9.16 -6.49
CA THR A 394 51.37 -8.53 -5.31
C THR A 394 51.47 -6.99 -5.36
N ILE A 395 52.59 -6.44 -5.89
CA ILE A 395 52.85 -4.98 -5.92
C ILE A 395 52.69 -4.33 -7.30
N LYS A 396 52.34 -5.09 -8.35
CA LYS A 396 52.11 -4.58 -9.71
C LYS A 396 50.92 -5.28 -10.36
N LYS A 397 50.14 -4.53 -11.15
CA LYS A 397 49.11 -5.08 -12.05
C LYS A 397 49.61 -5.10 -13.50
N GLN A 398 49.13 -6.03 -14.30
CA GLN A 398 49.23 -5.98 -15.76
C GLN A 398 47.85 -5.72 -16.35
N ILE A 399 47.77 -4.81 -17.32
CA ILE A 399 46.61 -4.61 -18.18
C ILE A 399 47.05 -5.00 -19.60
N THR A 400 46.36 -5.98 -20.19
CA THR A 400 46.58 -6.40 -21.57
C THR A 400 45.56 -5.67 -22.46
N THR A 401 46.03 -4.82 -23.36
CA THR A 401 45.20 -4.18 -24.40
C THR A 401 45.24 -5.02 -25.68
N ARG A 402 44.55 -4.59 -26.75
CA ARG A 402 44.57 -5.27 -28.05
C ARG A 402 45.96 -5.32 -28.73
N SER A 403 46.93 -4.53 -28.25
CA SER A 403 48.27 -4.44 -28.84
C SER A 403 49.43 -4.47 -27.84
N GLU A 404 49.21 -4.18 -26.55
CA GLU A 404 50.30 -4.01 -25.56
C GLU A 404 49.99 -4.60 -24.18
N LYS A 405 51.03 -4.89 -23.41
CA LYS A 405 50.94 -5.33 -22.00
C LYS A 405 51.52 -4.26 -21.08
N ILE A 406 50.66 -3.41 -20.53
CA ILE A 406 51.02 -2.31 -19.65
C ILE A 406 51.12 -2.83 -18.21
N VAL A 407 52.31 -2.76 -17.60
CA VAL A 407 52.52 -3.14 -16.19
C VAL A 407 52.60 -1.87 -15.34
N THR A 408 51.68 -1.70 -14.39
CA THR A 408 51.62 -0.55 -13.48
C THR A 408 51.97 -0.97 -12.05
N ALA A 409 52.77 -0.16 -11.34
CA ALA A 409 52.94 -0.33 -9.90
C ALA A 409 51.63 -0.05 -9.15
N LEU A 410 51.44 -0.74 -8.02
CA LEU A 410 50.34 -0.53 -7.08
C LEU A 410 50.83 0.25 -5.85
N ASN A 411 49.96 1.08 -5.29
CA ASN A 411 50.24 1.67 -3.98
C ASN A 411 50.03 0.64 -2.85
N ALA A 412 50.44 0.96 -1.62
CA ALA A 412 50.47 -0.03 -0.53
C ALA A 412 49.09 -0.57 -0.13
N SER A 413 48.01 0.23 -0.21
CA SER A 413 46.66 -0.26 0.08
C SER A 413 46.13 -1.15 -1.03
N GLN A 414 46.37 -0.81 -2.30
CA GLN A 414 46.05 -1.68 -3.44
C GLN A 414 46.78 -3.03 -3.36
N ALA A 415 48.09 -3.02 -3.09
CA ALA A 415 48.87 -4.25 -2.93
C ALA A 415 48.40 -5.09 -1.72
N THR A 416 47.97 -4.44 -0.63
CA THR A 416 47.35 -5.14 0.51
C THR A 416 46.03 -5.80 0.11
N VAL A 417 45.19 -5.13 -0.68
CA VAL A 417 43.97 -5.72 -1.24
C VAL A 417 44.27 -6.90 -2.18
N VAL A 418 45.37 -6.88 -2.94
CA VAL A 418 45.81 -8.04 -3.75
C VAL A 418 46.21 -9.21 -2.86
N ARG A 419 47.11 -9.00 -1.89
CA ARG A 419 47.53 -10.01 -0.88
C ARG A 419 46.32 -10.66 -0.21
N ASP A 420 45.40 -9.83 0.27
CA ASP A 420 44.20 -10.27 0.98
C ASP A 420 43.20 -10.97 0.04
N SER A 421 43.16 -10.61 -1.26
CA SER A 421 42.32 -11.29 -2.23
C SER A 421 42.85 -12.67 -2.63
N VAL A 422 44.18 -12.84 -2.71
CA VAL A 422 44.80 -14.18 -2.84
C VAL A 422 44.47 -15.04 -1.61
N ALA A 423 44.60 -14.49 -0.40
CA ALA A 423 44.29 -15.24 0.83
C ALA A 423 42.83 -15.72 0.88
N LYS A 424 41.88 -14.85 0.51
CA LYS A 424 40.45 -15.20 0.38
C LYS A 424 40.21 -16.26 -0.69
N PHE A 425 40.81 -16.12 -1.87
CA PHE A 425 40.64 -17.05 -2.99
C PHE A 425 41.12 -18.47 -2.64
N VAL A 426 42.33 -18.60 -2.09
CA VAL A 426 42.91 -19.89 -1.71
C VAL A 426 42.07 -20.59 -0.62
N TYR A 427 41.52 -19.85 0.36
CA TYR A 427 40.64 -20.45 1.37
C TYR A 427 39.30 -20.90 0.79
N VAL A 428 38.73 -20.15 -0.16
CA VAL A 428 37.50 -20.51 -0.86
C VAL A 428 37.68 -21.80 -1.64
N CYS A 429 38.73 -21.91 -2.46
CA CYS A 429 39.02 -23.14 -3.20
C CYS A 429 39.32 -24.33 -2.26
N LEU A 430 39.94 -24.10 -1.10
CA LEU A 430 40.15 -25.11 -0.07
C LEU A 430 38.82 -25.60 0.55
N PHE A 431 37.89 -24.69 0.82
CA PHE A 431 36.57 -25.04 1.37
C PHE A 431 35.68 -25.75 0.34
N GLU A 432 35.69 -25.27 -0.91
CA GLU A 432 34.99 -25.89 -2.04
C GLU A 432 35.56 -27.31 -2.33
N TRP A 433 36.89 -27.48 -2.28
CA TRP A 433 37.53 -28.79 -2.35
C TRP A 433 37.15 -29.70 -1.18
N LEU A 434 37.10 -29.18 0.05
CA LEU A 434 36.68 -29.95 1.23
C LEU A 434 35.24 -30.48 1.06
N VAL A 435 34.32 -29.63 0.59
CA VAL A 435 32.93 -30.03 0.29
C VAL A 435 32.86 -31.03 -0.87
N ALA A 436 33.71 -30.91 -1.89
CA ALA A 436 33.79 -31.87 -2.98
C ALA A 436 34.23 -33.27 -2.49
N VAL A 437 35.29 -33.36 -1.68
CA VAL A 437 35.76 -34.65 -1.12
C VAL A 437 34.77 -35.23 -0.10
N VAL A 438 34.09 -34.38 0.67
CA VAL A 438 32.95 -34.82 1.51
C VAL A 438 31.85 -35.46 0.66
N ASN A 439 31.50 -34.88 -0.48
CA ASN A 439 30.49 -35.42 -1.39
C ASN A 439 30.94 -36.70 -2.09
N GLU A 440 32.19 -36.79 -2.54
CA GLU A 440 32.78 -38.00 -3.12
C GLU A 440 32.71 -39.18 -2.13
N SER A 441 33.06 -38.93 -0.87
CA SER A 441 32.97 -39.90 0.23
C SER A 441 31.53 -40.36 0.50
N LEU A 442 30.59 -39.42 0.59
CA LEU A 442 29.17 -39.69 0.89
C LEU A 442 28.35 -40.27 -0.28
N ALA A 443 28.85 -40.18 -1.52
CA ALA A 443 28.22 -40.73 -2.71
C ALA A 443 28.73 -42.14 -3.09
N GLY A 444 29.84 -42.58 -2.47
CA GLY A 444 30.54 -43.82 -2.80
C GLY A 444 31.30 -43.75 -4.13
N GLU A 445 32.21 -44.71 -4.34
CA GLU A 445 33.00 -44.81 -5.57
C GLU A 445 32.10 -44.75 -6.82
N ASN A 446 32.46 -43.91 -7.79
CA ASN A 446 31.74 -43.72 -9.06
C ASN A 446 30.24 -43.37 -8.92
N GLY A 447 29.81 -42.81 -7.78
CA GLY A 447 28.44 -42.33 -7.56
C GLY A 447 27.39 -43.43 -7.35
N GLU A 448 27.78 -44.61 -6.89
CA GLU A 448 26.87 -45.76 -6.67
C GLU A 448 25.77 -45.50 -5.63
N ALA A 449 25.87 -44.48 -4.76
CA ALA A 449 24.75 -44.05 -3.93
C ALA A 449 23.72 -43.24 -4.74
N GLU A 450 24.16 -42.34 -5.61
CA GLU A 450 23.27 -41.45 -6.38
C GLU A 450 22.49 -42.23 -7.47
N LYS A 451 23.08 -43.31 -8.01
CA LYS A 451 22.39 -44.28 -8.90
C LYS A 451 21.33 -45.14 -8.20
N ARG A 452 21.43 -45.31 -6.87
CA ARG A 452 20.50 -46.11 -6.04
C ARG A 452 19.50 -45.24 -5.26
N ALA A 453 19.61 -43.92 -5.35
CA ALA A 453 18.75 -42.99 -4.66
C ALA A 453 17.44 -42.80 -5.43
N GLU A 454 16.34 -43.31 -4.89
CA GLU A 454 14.99 -43.05 -5.42
C GLU A 454 14.37 -41.79 -4.78
N MET A 455 14.75 -41.50 -3.53
CA MET A 455 14.18 -40.41 -2.73
C MET A 455 15.25 -39.67 -1.92
N PHE A 456 14.93 -38.49 -1.40
CA PHE A 456 15.81 -37.74 -0.49
C PHE A 456 15.04 -37.01 0.61
N ILE A 457 15.73 -36.74 1.73
CA ILE A 457 15.30 -35.76 2.73
C ILE A 457 16.40 -34.68 2.84
N GLY A 458 16.06 -33.47 2.44
CA GLY A 458 16.89 -32.28 2.57
C GLY A 458 16.79 -31.67 3.97
N VAL A 459 17.91 -31.24 4.54
CA VAL A 459 18.00 -30.46 5.76
C VAL A 459 18.75 -29.17 5.44
N LEU A 460 18.06 -28.03 5.50
CA LEU A 460 18.62 -26.71 5.24
C LEU A 460 18.90 -25.98 6.56
N ASP A 461 20.17 -25.84 6.92
CA ASP A 461 20.66 -24.99 8.01
C ASP A 461 21.19 -23.69 7.40
N ILE A 462 20.41 -22.61 7.54
CA ILE A 462 20.71 -21.32 6.91
C ILE A 462 20.41 -20.16 7.88
N TYR A 463 21.15 -19.06 7.74
CA TYR A 463 20.87 -17.81 8.42
C TYR A 463 19.39 -17.40 8.24
N GLY A 464 18.75 -16.90 9.29
CA GLY A 464 17.60 -16.01 9.15
C GLY A 464 18.04 -14.64 8.60
N PHE A 465 17.10 -13.69 8.51
CA PHE A 465 17.42 -12.30 8.19
C PHE A 465 18.49 -11.72 9.14
N GLU A 466 19.51 -11.05 8.59
CA GLU A 466 20.52 -10.30 9.33
C GLU A 466 20.30 -8.79 9.15
N HIS A 467 20.16 -8.06 10.26
CA HIS A 467 20.16 -6.59 10.28
C HIS A 467 21.09 -6.08 11.39
N PHE A 468 22.14 -5.35 10.98
CA PHE A 468 23.16 -4.77 11.84
C PHE A 468 23.25 -3.25 11.62
N GLN A 469 23.96 -2.54 12.51
CA GLN A 469 24.20 -1.09 12.39
C GLN A 469 24.87 -0.69 11.07
N LYS A 470 25.63 -1.60 10.46
CA LYS A 470 26.15 -1.49 9.10
C LYS A 470 26.02 -2.84 8.42
N ASN A 471 25.24 -2.88 7.34
CA ASN A 471 25.02 -4.06 6.52
C ASN A 471 25.92 -4.01 5.27
N SER A 472 26.37 -5.17 4.81
CA SER A 472 27.24 -5.34 3.64
C SER A 472 26.55 -6.20 2.57
N PHE A 473 27.25 -6.45 1.45
CA PHE A 473 26.82 -7.37 0.40
C PHE A 473 26.51 -8.79 0.94
N GLU A 474 27.22 -9.21 1.99
CA GLU A 474 26.96 -10.45 2.72
C GLU A 474 25.54 -10.48 3.33
N GLN A 475 25.13 -9.42 4.04
CA GLN A 475 23.77 -9.30 4.60
C GLN A 475 22.71 -9.17 3.51
N PHE A 476 23.00 -8.44 2.42
CA PHE A 476 22.10 -8.37 1.26
C PHE A 476 21.85 -9.77 0.68
N SER A 477 22.91 -10.55 0.48
CA SER A 477 22.81 -11.92 -0.06
C SER A 477 22.03 -12.86 0.87
N ILE A 478 22.25 -12.75 2.19
CA ILE A 478 21.52 -13.51 3.22
C ILE A 478 20.03 -13.13 3.24
N ASN A 479 19.72 -11.84 3.20
CA ASN A 479 18.35 -11.34 3.25
C ASN A 479 17.58 -11.67 1.96
N TYR A 480 18.21 -11.57 0.78
CA TYR A 480 17.64 -12.00 -0.48
C TYR A 480 17.30 -13.51 -0.49
N ALA A 481 18.18 -14.35 0.05
CA ALA A 481 17.90 -15.78 0.20
C ALA A 481 16.72 -16.03 1.16
N ASN A 482 16.61 -15.26 2.24
CA ASN A 482 15.48 -15.35 3.17
C ASN A 482 14.15 -14.88 2.56
N GLU A 483 14.15 -13.81 1.75
CA GLU A 483 12.96 -13.39 0.98
C GLU A 483 12.47 -14.52 0.06
N LYS A 484 13.38 -15.25 -0.60
CA LYS A 484 13.01 -16.41 -1.44
C LYS A 484 12.42 -17.57 -0.65
N LEU A 485 12.98 -17.89 0.52
CA LEU A 485 12.42 -18.91 1.42
C LEU A 485 11.04 -18.49 1.97
N GLN A 486 10.86 -17.20 2.29
CA GLN A 486 9.60 -16.65 2.77
C GLN A 486 8.54 -16.57 1.66
N GLN A 487 8.93 -16.26 0.42
CA GLN A 487 8.07 -16.28 -0.78
C GLN A 487 7.49 -17.69 -1.00
N GLU A 488 8.31 -18.73 -0.91
CA GLU A 488 7.88 -20.14 -1.05
C GLU A 488 6.93 -20.56 0.09
N SER A 489 7.24 -20.18 1.33
CA SER A 489 6.36 -20.39 2.50
C SER A 489 4.98 -19.72 2.33
N LEU A 490 4.97 -18.46 1.88
CA LEU A 490 3.75 -17.70 1.57
C LEU A 490 2.94 -18.36 0.45
N PHE A 491 3.60 -18.80 -0.62
CA PHE A 491 2.95 -19.45 -1.76
C PHE A 491 2.29 -20.78 -1.37
N ARG A 492 3.01 -21.66 -0.65
CA ARG A 492 2.45 -22.89 -0.07
C ARG A 492 1.25 -22.57 0.83
N GLY A 493 1.36 -21.57 1.69
CA GLY A 493 0.25 -21.08 2.52
C GLY A 493 -0.95 -20.58 1.71
N ILE A 494 -0.76 -19.97 0.53
CA ILE A 494 -1.84 -19.57 -0.39
C ILE A 494 -2.48 -20.80 -1.03
N LEU A 495 -1.70 -21.78 -1.48
CA LEU A 495 -2.21 -23.04 -2.07
C LEU A 495 -3.09 -23.81 -1.07
N THR A 496 -2.62 -24.03 0.16
CA THR A 496 -3.39 -24.69 1.22
C THR A 496 -4.70 -23.93 1.53
N ARG A 497 -4.65 -22.59 1.61
CA ARG A 497 -5.85 -21.75 1.80
C ARG A 497 -6.81 -21.83 0.59
N LYS A 498 -6.31 -22.01 -0.63
CA LYS A 498 -7.12 -22.21 -1.85
C LYS A 498 -7.80 -23.58 -1.85
N ALA A 499 -7.09 -24.64 -1.45
CA ALA A 499 -7.63 -25.98 -1.26
C ALA A 499 -8.73 -26.00 -0.18
N LEU A 500 -8.44 -25.50 1.03
CA LEU A 500 -9.42 -25.43 2.11
C LEU A 500 -10.68 -24.62 1.73
N ARG A 501 -10.52 -23.51 0.99
CA ARG A 501 -11.67 -22.75 0.43
C ARG A 501 -12.48 -23.55 -0.60
N SER A 502 -11.86 -24.46 -1.35
CA SER A 502 -12.56 -25.40 -2.24
C SER A 502 -13.37 -26.42 -1.43
N ASP A 503 -12.77 -27.03 -0.41
CA ASP A 503 -13.42 -28.07 0.38
C ASP A 503 -14.53 -27.51 1.28
N VAL A 504 -14.34 -26.31 1.87
CA VAL A 504 -15.42 -25.59 2.55
C VAL A 504 -16.58 -25.29 1.59
N LYS A 505 -16.33 -24.90 0.34
CA LYS A 505 -17.38 -24.74 -0.68
C LYS A 505 -18.08 -26.07 -1.00
N ARG A 506 -17.34 -27.18 -1.13
CA ARG A 506 -17.88 -28.53 -1.36
C ARG A 506 -18.77 -28.98 -0.19
N VAL A 507 -18.31 -28.79 1.05
CA VAL A 507 -19.07 -29.08 2.27
C VAL A 507 -20.33 -28.21 2.37
N ILE A 508 -20.23 -26.90 2.12
CA ILE A 508 -21.40 -25.99 2.08
C ILE A 508 -22.40 -26.42 0.99
N TYR A 509 -21.94 -26.87 -0.18
CA TYR A 509 -22.80 -27.39 -1.24
C TYR A 509 -23.52 -28.68 -0.80
N ILE A 510 -22.80 -29.64 -0.21
CA ILE A 510 -23.37 -30.88 0.33
C ILE A 510 -24.41 -30.58 1.42
N GLN A 511 -24.06 -29.73 2.40
CA GLN A 511 -25.00 -29.28 3.44
C GLN A 511 -26.22 -28.57 2.83
N SER A 512 -26.04 -27.75 1.80
CA SER A 512 -27.14 -27.06 1.11
C SER A 512 -28.06 -28.04 0.39
N CYS A 513 -27.52 -29.08 -0.24
CA CYS A 513 -28.29 -30.18 -0.83
C CYS A 513 -29.05 -30.99 0.23
N ILE A 514 -28.45 -31.26 1.39
CA ILE A 514 -29.12 -31.93 2.52
C ILE A 514 -30.27 -31.06 3.07
N ARG A 515 -30.00 -29.78 3.38
CA ARG A 515 -31.02 -28.81 3.83
C ARG A 515 -32.17 -28.70 2.81
N ARG A 516 -31.85 -28.62 1.51
CA ARG A 516 -32.83 -28.61 0.41
C ARG A 516 -33.64 -29.92 0.32
N ARG A 517 -33.04 -31.09 0.58
CA ARG A 517 -33.72 -32.39 0.60
C ARG A 517 -34.67 -32.51 1.79
N LEU A 518 -34.27 -32.04 2.97
CA LEU A 518 -35.11 -31.96 4.16
C LEU A 518 -36.29 -31.00 3.95
N ALA A 519 -36.02 -29.77 3.47
CA ALA A 519 -37.07 -28.80 3.15
C ALA A 519 -38.06 -29.32 2.09
N ARG A 520 -37.59 -30.04 1.05
CA ARG A 520 -38.46 -30.72 0.07
C ARG A 520 -39.30 -31.84 0.69
N LYS A 521 -38.75 -32.62 1.64
CA LYS A 521 -39.51 -33.64 2.40
C LYS A 521 -40.62 -32.98 3.23
N GLN A 522 -40.28 -31.94 3.98
CA GLN A 522 -41.22 -31.19 4.82
C GLN A 522 -42.30 -30.48 3.98
N LEU A 523 -41.94 -29.87 2.84
CA LEU A 523 -42.89 -29.30 1.90
C LEU A 523 -43.82 -30.36 1.29
N LYS A 524 -43.37 -31.60 1.07
CA LYS A 524 -44.24 -32.69 0.61
C LYS A 524 -45.25 -33.10 1.68
N VAL A 525 -44.85 -33.12 2.96
CA VAL A 525 -45.75 -33.35 4.10
C VAL A 525 -46.78 -32.22 4.21
N LEU A 526 -46.33 -30.96 4.24
CA LEU A 526 -47.21 -29.79 4.31
C LEU A 526 -48.18 -29.71 3.11
N LYS A 527 -47.76 -30.11 1.91
CA LYS A 527 -48.65 -30.21 0.73
C LYS A 527 -49.64 -31.38 0.81
N ALA A 528 -49.34 -32.44 1.56
CA ALA A 528 -50.31 -33.50 1.84
C ALA A 528 -51.32 -33.06 2.91
N GLU A 529 -50.86 -32.43 3.98
CA GLU A 529 -51.72 -31.82 5.01
C GLU A 529 -52.67 -30.75 4.42
N ALA A 530 -52.16 -29.85 3.59
CA ALA A 530 -52.96 -28.81 2.93
C ALA A 530 -53.96 -29.35 1.89
N ARG A 531 -53.83 -30.63 1.50
CA ARG A 531 -54.79 -31.37 0.67
C ARG A 531 -55.73 -32.27 1.49
N SER A 532 -55.59 -32.32 2.81
CA SER A 532 -56.48 -33.08 3.68
C SER A 532 -57.80 -32.34 3.92
N VAL A 533 -58.91 -33.05 3.74
CA VAL A 533 -60.27 -32.49 3.89
C VAL A 533 -60.54 -32.01 5.33
N SER A 534 -59.90 -32.64 6.32
CA SER A 534 -59.92 -32.21 7.73
C SER A 534 -59.34 -30.80 7.91
N LYS A 535 -58.16 -30.52 7.36
CA LYS A 535 -57.48 -29.23 7.54
C LYS A 535 -58.18 -28.10 6.77
N PHE A 536 -58.83 -28.40 5.64
CA PHE A 536 -59.68 -27.42 4.95
C PHE A 536 -60.92 -27.07 5.78
N LYS A 537 -61.61 -28.06 6.37
CA LYS A 537 -62.72 -27.82 7.31
C LYS A 537 -62.27 -27.03 8.55
N GLU A 538 -61.11 -27.36 9.11
CA GLU A 538 -60.55 -26.64 10.27
C GLU A 538 -60.24 -25.17 9.93
N ILE A 539 -59.66 -24.90 8.76
CA ILE A 539 -59.37 -23.54 8.29
C ILE A 539 -60.67 -22.77 8.02
N SER A 540 -61.66 -23.36 7.36
CA SER A 540 -62.99 -22.75 7.19
C SER A 540 -63.63 -22.42 8.55
N TYR A 541 -63.65 -23.36 9.49
CA TYR A 541 -64.24 -23.14 10.82
C TYR A 541 -63.49 -22.07 11.63
N ARG A 542 -62.15 -22.02 11.55
CA ARG A 542 -61.35 -20.93 12.15
C ARG A 542 -61.63 -19.58 11.47
N LEU A 543 -61.85 -19.56 10.15
CA LEU A 543 -62.22 -18.35 9.40
C LEU A 543 -63.64 -17.88 9.75
N GLU A 544 -64.62 -18.77 9.83
CA GLU A 544 -66.00 -18.46 10.25
C GLU A 544 -66.00 -17.85 11.67
N ASN A 545 -65.32 -18.49 12.62
CA ASN A 545 -65.18 -17.94 13.97
C ASN A 545 -64.47 -16.57 13.98
N LYS A 546 -63.42 -16.38 13.17
CA LYS A 546 -62.72 -15.08 13.09
C LYS A 546 -63.55 -14.00 12.39
N VAL A 547 -64.37 -14.36 11.41
CA VAL A 547 -65.34 -13.45 10.78
C VAL A 547 -66.40 -13.05 11.79
N VAL A 548 -66.98 -13.99 12.55
CA VAL A 548 -67.96 -13.68 13.62
C VAL A 548 -67.34 -12.76 14.67
N GLU A 549 -66.12 -13.04 15.15
CA GLU A 549 -65.39 -12.20 16.11
C GLU A 549 -65.16 -10.79 15.57
N LEU A 550 -64.74 -10.66 14.31
CA LEU A 550 -64.51 -9.37 13.65
C LEU A 550 -65.83 -8.62 13.40
N THR A 551 -66.92 -9.30 13.02
CA THR A 551 -68.24 -8.69 12.83
C THR A 551 -68.81 -8.18 14.14
N GLN A 552 -68.74 -8.97 15.23
CA GLN A 552 -69.14 -8.54 16.57
C GLN A 552 -68.29 -7.36 17.07
N THR A 553 -66.97 -7.40 16.83
CA THR A 553 -66.06 -6.29 17.19
C THR A 553 -66.39 -5.02 16.39
N LEU A 554 -66.72 -5.15 15.10
CA LEU A 554 -67.07 -4.02 14.24
C LEU A 554 -68.45 -3.45 14.58
N GLN A 555 -69.44 -4.29 14.92
CA GLN A 555 -70.73 -3.85 15.48
C GLN A 555 -70.50 -3.05 16.77
N LYS A 556 -69.79 -3.62 17.75
CA LYS A 556 -69.48 -2.93 19.02
C LYS A 556 -68.78 -1.59 18.79
N ARG A 557 -67.78 -1.53 17.92
CA ARG A 557 -67.10 -0.27 17.52
C ARG A 557 -68.03 0.74 16.84
N THR A 558 -69.09 0.28 16.16
CA THR A 558 -70.08 1.13 15.50
C THR A 558 -71.11 1.67 16.49
N GLU A 559 -71.55 0.88 17.46
CA GLU A 559 -72.32 1.35 18.61
C GLU A 559 -71.53 2.35 19.46
N GLU A 560 -70.28 2.03 19.84
CA GLU A 560 -69.37 2.96 20.55
C GLU A 560 -69.20 4.28 19.79
N LYS A 561 -69.05 4.23 18.45
CA LYS A 561 -68.98 5.44 17.62
C LYS A 561 -70.28 6.24 17.63
N LYS A 562 -71.46 5.61 17.55
CA LYS A 562 -72.75 6.30 17.65
C LYS A 562 -72.91 6.99 19.00
N GLU A 563 -72.57 6.31 20.09
CA GLU A 563 -72.69 6.87 21.44
C GLU A 563 -71.75 8.07 21.63
N LEU A 564 -70.49 7.95 21.21
CA LEU A 564 -69.53 9.05 21.24
C LEU A 564 -69.96 10.23 20.35
N GLN A 565 -70.56 9.97 19.18
CA GLN A 565 -71.11 11.02 18.32
C GLN A 565 -72.32 11.72 18.97
N ALA A 566 -73.21 10.98 19.64
CA ALA A 566 -74.33 11.56 20.37
C ALA A 566 -73.84 12.47 21.52
N ARG A 567 -72.88 12.00 22.33
CA ARG A 567 -72.25 12.78 23.40
C ARG A 567 -71.51 14.01 22.86
N LEU A 568 -70.85 13.92 21.71
CA LEU A 568 -70.19 15.06 21.07
C LEU A 568 -71.21 16.13 20.66
N ASN A 569 -72.28 15.74 19.97
CA ASN A 569 -73.34 16.65 19.56
C ASN A 569 -74.03 17.31 20.77
N GLU A 570 -74.19 16.60 21.89
CA GLU A 570 -74.73 17.14 23.14
C GLU A 570 -73.80 18.20 23.75
N VAL A 571 -72.48 17.92 23.80
CA VAL A 571 -71.47 18.88 24.29
C VAL A 571 -71.37 20.11 23.38
N GLU A 572 -71.47 19.95 22.05
CA GLU A 572 -71.53 21.06 21.10
C GLU A 572 -72.76 21.95 21.34
N GLN A 573 -73.95 21.37 21.55
CA GLN A 573 -75.16 22.13 21.89
C GLN A 573 -75.03 22.86 23.24
N GLN A 574 -74.45 22.22 24.26
CA GLN A 574 -74.18 22.87 25.54
C GLN A 574 -73.21 24.05 25.38
N LEU A 575 -72.11 23.86 24.65
CA LEU A 575 -71.13 24.92 24.37
C LEU A 575 -71.78 26.10 23.63
N GLN A 576 -72.60 25.83 22.61
CA GLN A 576 -73.28 26.86 21.83
C GLN A 576 -74.30 27.66 22.68
N MET A 577 -75.00 27.00 23.61
CA MET A 577 -75.88 27.68 24.59
C MET A 577 -75.07 28.52 25.60
N TRP A 578 -73.89 28.05 26.03
CA TRP A 578 -73.01 28.81 26.92
C TRP A 578 -72.42 30.04 26.25
N MET A 579 -72.01 29.94 24.97
CA MET A 579 -71.57 31.09 24.17
C MET A 579 -72.68 32.13 24.04
N SER A 580 -73.89 31.72 23.64
CA SER A 580 -75.04 32.64 23.54
C SER A 580 -75.38 33.34 24.86
N ARG A 581 -75.23 32.66 26.01
CA ARG A 581 -75.38 33.29 27.34
C ARG A 581 -74.25 34.27 27.66
N HIS A 582 -73.02 33.95 27.28
CA HIS A 582 -71.88 34.85 27.49
C HIS A 582 -72.05 36.15 26.70
N ASP A 583 -72.47 36.06 25.43
CA ASP A 583 -72.72 37.23 24.57
C ASP A 583 -73.90 38.09 25.08
N GLU A 584 -74.96 37.46 25.61
CA GLU A 584 -76.04 38.18 26.32
C GLU A 584 -75.52 38.94 27.55
N VAL A 585 -74.69 38.30 28.38
CA VAL A 585 -74.15 38.89 29.60
C VAL A 585 -73.18 40.04 29.29
N ASP A 586 -72.31 39.88 28.29
CA ASP A 586 -71.38 40.92 27.83
C ASP A 586 -72.12 42.12 27.21
N SER A 587 -73.18 41.89 26.42
CA SER A 587 -74.05 42.96 25.93
C SER A 587 -74.74 43.71 27.08
N ARG A 588 -75.29 43.00 28.06
CA ARG A 588 -75.90 43.61 29.25
C ARG A 588 -74.89 44.39 30.09
N ALA A 589 -73.65 43.89 30.23
CA ALA A 589 -72.58 44.57 30.94
C ALA A 589 -72.17 45.90 30.24
N LYS A 590 -72.03 45.86 28.91
CA LYS A 590 -71.76 47.06 28.09
C LYS A 590 -72.89 48.09 28.17
N GLN A 591 -74.15 47.63 28.16
CA GLN A 591 -75.33 48.49 28.28
C GLN A 591 -75.41 49.15 29.66
N ALA A 592 -75.24 48.38 30.74
CA ALA A 592 -75.20 48.91 32.12
C ALA A 592 -74.04 49.89 32.34
N HIS A 593 -72.89 49.68 31.70
CA HIS A 593 -71.76 50.61 31.76
C HIS A 593 -72.09 51.96 31.09
N ALA A 594 -72.80 51.96 29.95
CA ALA A 594 -73.27 53.18 29.31
C ALA A 594 -74.31 53.95 30.15
N GLU A 595 -75.25 53.23 30.79
CA GLU A 595 -76.25 53.81 31.69
C GLU A 595 -75.64 54.42 32.97
N LEU A 596 -74.56 53.82 33.49
CA LEU A 596 -73.80 54.36 34.61
C LEU A 596 -73.15 55.72 34.26
N VAL A 597 -72.49 55.80 33.10
CA VAL A 597 -71.84 57.03 32.61
C VAL A 597 -72.87 58.13 32.34
N ALA A 598 -74.03 57.80 31.75
CA ALA A 598 -75.13 58.74 31.57
C ALA A 598 -75.68 59.26 32.91
N SER A 599 -75.84 58.38 33.90
CA SER A 599 -76.34 58.75 35.24
C SER A 599 -75.38 59.67 35.99
N GLN A 600 -74.05 59.49 35.85
CA GLN A 600 -73.06 60.37 36.47
C GLN A 600 -73.11 61.81 35.92
N ALA A 601 -73.46 62.00 34.64
CA ALA A 601 -73.67 63.34 34.08
C ALA A 601 -74.91 64.04 34.68
N GLU A 602 -76.01 63.31 34.87
CA GLU A 602 -77.23 63.88 35.48
C GLU A 602 -77.08 64.24 36.95
N VAL A 603 -76.29 63.47 37.73
CA VAL A 603 -75.99 63.82 39.14
C VAL A 603 -75.29 65.18 39.22
N SER A 604 -74.30 65.45 38.37
CA SER A 604 -73.64 66.75 38.32
C SER A 604 -74.57 67.90 37.92
N ARG A 605 -75.55 67.65 37.05
CA ARG A 605 -76.58 68.64 36.67
C ARG A 605 -77.55 68.94 37.82
N ARG A 606 -78.02 67.90 38.52
CA ARG A 606 -78.91 67.99 39.69
C ARG A 606 -78.30 68.82 40.82
N ASP A 607 -77.00 68.66 41.08
CA ASP A 607 -76.30 69.35 42.16
C ASP A 607 -75.97 70.82 41.84
N GLY A 608 -76.20 71.25 40.60
CA GLY A 608 -76.38 72.67 40.24
C GLY A 608 -77.75 73.18 40.65
N LEU A 609 -78.81 72.56 40.14
CA LEU A 609 -80.22 72.97 40.35
C LEU A 609 -80.64 73.00 41.84
N LEU A 610 -80.10 72.10 42.66
CA LEU A 610 -80.34 72.08 44.11
C LEU A 610 -79.84 73.34 44.84
N ARG A 611 -78.86 74.07 44.30
CA ARG A 611 -78.40 75.36 44.86
C ARG A 611 -79.32 76.52 44.50
N GLU A 612 -79.87 76.54 43.29
CA GLU A 612 -80.86 77.55 42.89
C GLU A 612 -82.17 77.37 43.65
N LYS A 613 -82.67 76.12 43.77
CA LYS A 613 -83.88 75.81 44.54
C LYS A 613 -83.82 76.40 45.96
N LYS A 614 -82.69 76.22 46.66
CA LYS A 614 -82.48 76.71 48.04
C LYS A 614 -82.44 78.25 48.17
N SER A 615 -82.23 78.97 47.06
CA SER A 615 -82.31 80.44 46.98
C SER A 615 -83.76 80.93 46.81
N VAL A 616 -84.62 80.10 46.23
CA VAL A 616 -86.05 80.40 46.03
C VAL A 616 -86.87 80.07 47.27
N GLU A 617 -86.60 78.94 47.95
CA GLU A 617 -87.37 78.50 49.13
C GLU A 617 -87.38 79.54 50.26
N ARG A 618 -86.25 80.21 50.55
CA ARG A 618 -86.21 81.30 51.55
C ARG A 618 -87.13 82.47 51.23
N ARG A 619 -87.22 82.86 49.95
CA ARG A 619 -88.12 83.95 49.52
C ARG A 619 -89.59 83.57 49.65
N LEU A 620 -89.89 82.27 49.68
CA LEU A 620 -91.25 81.76 49.93
C LEU A 620 -91.57 81.78 51.43
N GLU A 621 -90.62 81.42 52.29
CA GLU A 621 -90.75 81.52 53.75
C GLU A 621 -91.05 82.97 54.20
N ASP A 622 -90.28 83.95 53.69
CA ASP A 622 -90.49 85.38 53.96
C ASP A 622 -91.91 85.86 53.57
N VAL A 623 -92.47 85.34 52.47
CA VAL A 623 -93.82 85.70 51.98
C VAL A 623 -94.92 85.01 52.77
N ILE A 624 -94.74 83.75 53.17
CA ILE A 624 -95.71 83.00 53.98
C ILE A 624 -95.95 83.68 55.34
N ALA A 625 -94.90 84.22 55.96
CA ALA A 625 -95.03 84.99 57.21
C ALA A 625 -95.95 86.22 57.06
N ILE A 626 -95.89 86.91 55.92
CA ILE A 626 -96.72 88.10 55.62
C ILE A 626 -98.20 87.71 55.38
N VAL A 627 -98.46 86.52 54.84
CA VAL A 627 -99.82 86.00 54.63
C VAL A 627 -100.48 85.61 55.96
N ALA A 628 -99.76 84.91 56.83
CA ALA A 628 -100.29 84.48 58.13
C ALA A 628 -100.77 85.65 59.02
N GLU A 629 -100.09 86.80 58.96
CA GLU A 629 -100.50 88.03 59.66
C GLU A 629 -101.80 88.62 59.10
N ARG A 630 -102.14 88.35 57.83
CA ARG A 630 -103.34 88.86 57.16
C ARG A 630 -104.56 87.97 57.37
N ASP A 631 -104.40 86.66 57.32
CA ASP A 631 -105.49 85.70 57.57
C ASP A 631 -106.07 85.88 58.98
N LYS A 632 -105.22 86.20 59.95
CA LYS A 632 -105.64 86.51 61.33
C LYS A 632 -106.60 87.70 61.42
N SER A 633 -106.35 88.77 60.67
CA SER A 633 -107.26 89.94 60.62
C SER A 633 -108.57 89.64 59.88
N ILE A 634 -108.58 88.71 58.93
CA ILE A 634 -109.80 88.26 58.25
C ILE A 634 -110.69 87.50 59.25
N GLN A 635 -110.09 86.60 60.03
CA GLN A 635 -110.82 85.76 60.99
C GLN A 635 -111.45 86.56 62.15
N GLU A 636 -110.89 87.72 62.53
CA GLU A 636 -111.54 88.65 63.47
C GLU A 636 -112.78 89.32 62.88
N LEU A 637 -112.77 89.65 61.58
CA LEU A 637 -113.90 90.27 60.87
C LEU A 637 -115.06 89.28 60.61
N GLU A 638 -114.75 88.02 60.28
CA GLU A 638 -115.78 86.99 60.04
C GLU A 638 -116.65 86.72 61.28
N ASN A 639 -116.06 86.74 62.47
CA ASN A 639 -116.78 86.50 63.73
C ASN A 639 -117.81 87.62 64.05
N GLU A 640 -117.50 88.87 63.71
CA GLU A 640 -118.42 90.00 63.92
C GLU A 640 -119.60 89.96 62.93
N ILE A 641 -119.34 89.57 61.68
CA ILE A 641 -120.39 89.37 60.65
C ILE A 641 -121.34 88.23 61.06
N ALA A 642 -120.80 87.11 61.55
CA ALA A 642 -121.59 85.97 62.02
C ALA A 642 -122.55 86.35 63.18
N ARG A 643 -122.13 87.28 64.05
CA ARG A 643 -122.95 87.77 65.16
C ARG A 643 -124.13 88.61 64.69
N GLN A 644 -123.91 89.54 63.75
CA GLN A 644 -124.96 90.42 63.22
C GLN A 644 -126.00 89.66 62.38
N ALA A 645 -125.62 88.54 61.75
CA ALA A 645 -126.54 87.67 61.03
C ALA A 645 -127.57 86.97 61.94
N ALA A 646 -127.24 86.71 63.21
CA ALA A 646 -128.12 86.01 64.15
C ALA A 646 -129.32 86.89 64.59
N ASP A 647 -129.08 88.14 64.94
CA ASP A 647 -130.12 89.08 65.41
C ASP A 647 -131.10 89.49 64.29
N LEU A 648 -130.66 89.47 63.03
CA LEU A 648 -131.54 89.68 61.88
C LEU A 648 -132.53 88.52 61.68
N HIS A 649 -132.16 87.28 62.02
CA HIS A 649 -133.01 86.11 61.78
C HIS A 649 -134.15 85.99 62.79
N THR A 650 -133.94 86.41 64.04
CA THR A 650 -134.99 86.45 65.07
C THR A 650 -136.04 87.54 64.80
N GLN A 651 -135.65 88.70 64.25
CA GLN A 651 -136.61 89.72 63.81
C GLN A 651 -137.46 89.26 62.62
N HIS A 652 -136.88 88.55 61.64
CA HIS A 652 -137.60 88.15 60.44
C HIS A 652 -138.79 87.20 60.74
N LYS A 653 -138.72 86.42 61.82
CA LYS A 653 -139.79 85.50 62.24
C LYS A 653 -141.03 86.19 62.86
N GLN A 654 -141.01 87.50 63.05
CA GLN A 654 -142.18 88.27 63.51
C GLN A 654 -143.03 88.87 62.37
N LEU A 655 -142.59 88.75 61.11
CA LEU A 655 -143.25 89.34 59.93
C LEU A 655 -144.09 88.36 59.10
N GLU A 656 -144.45 87.21 59.67
CA GLU A 656 -145.37 86.24 59.02
C GLU A 656 -146.86 86.67 59.07
N ASN A 657 -147.14 87.94 59.42
CA ASN A 657 -148.48 88.54 59.42
C ASN A 657 -148.51 89.94 58.77
N LEU A 658 -149.17 90.02 57.61
CA LEU A 658 -149.68 91.21 56.89
C LEU A 658 -148.67 92.10 56.09
N PRO A 659 -149.12 92.83 55.04
CA PRO A 659 -148.37 92.85 53.75
C PRO A 659 -148.16 94.21 53.03
N LEU A 660 -147.38 94.18 51.93
CA LEU A 660 -147.45 94.96 50.65
C LEU A 660 -146.20 95.77 50.18
N ARG A 661 -145.78 95.45 48.95
CA ARG A 661 -145.38 96.34 47.80
C ARG A 661 -144.06 97.14 47.72
N THR A 662 -143.20 96.66 46.81
CA THR A 662 -142.55 97.34 45.65
C THR A 662 -141.52 98.50 45.77
N ALA A 663 -140.33 98.22 45.21
CA ALA A 663 -139.63 98.92 44.10
C ALA A 663 -138.67 100.12 44.31
N GLN A 664 -137.50 99.97 43.66
CA GLN A 664 -136.64 100.94 42.92
C GLN A 664 -136.09 102.23 43.57
N ASP A 665 -134.76 102.39 43.53
CA ASP A 665 -134.02 103.46 42.81
C ASP A 665 -132.48 103.33 43.02
N SER A 666 -131.58 104.10 42.39
CA SER A 666 -131.41 104.36 40.94
C SER A 666 -130.02 105.00 40.65
N SER A 667 -129.58 104.90 39.39
CA SER A 667 -128.50 105.62 38.68
C SER A 667 -127.56 106.60 39.45
N VAL A 668 -126.31 106.20 39.71
CA VAL A 668 -125.17 107.15 39.91
C VAL A 668 -123.84 106.56 39.36
N ILE A 669 -122.89 107.44 39.00
CA ILE A 669 -121.46 107.19 38.69
C ILE A 669 -121.15 106.38 37.41
N GLY A 670 -121.83 106.71 36.31
CA GLY A 670 -121.33 106.44 34.96
C GLY A 670 -120.36 107.50 34.43
N THR A 671 -119.29 107.84 35.17
CA THR A 671 -118.49 109.07 34.93
C THR A 671 -116.96 108.95 34.91
N LEU A 672 -116.34 107.86 35.37
CA LEU A 672 -114.87 107.67 35.33
C LEU A 672 -114.39 106.95 34.05
N LYS A 673 -114.88 107.52 32.95
CA LYS A 673 -114.61 107.21 31.54
C LYS A 673 -113.21 107.67 31.10
N ASN A 674 -112.79 107.16 29.94
CA ASN A 674 -111.95 107.82 28.92
C ASN A 674 -110.46 108.17 29.19
N GLU A 675 -110.02 108.61 30.37
CA GLU A 675 -108.80 109.46 30.44
C GLU A 675 -107.43 108.76 30.34
N VAL A 676 -107.31 107.45 30.61
CA VAL A 676 -106.05 106.70 30.37
C VAL A 676 -106.17 105.77 29.14
N SER A 677 -107.04 106.15 28.20
CA SER A 677 -106.98 105.59 26.85
C SER A 677 -105.72 106.05 26.12
N SER A 678 -105.28 105.28 25.12
CA SER A 678 -104.42 105.74 24.03
C SER A 678 -103.02 106.27 24.39
N LEU A 679 -102.57 106.24 25.65
CA LEU A 679 -101.18 106.51 26.07
C LEU A 679 -100.34 105.22 26.13
N ARG A 680 -99.35 105.00 25.24
CA ARG A 680 -99.21 105.57 23.90
C ARG A 680 -98.47 104.60 23.00
N GLU A 681 -99.05 104.40 21.83
CA GLU A 681 -98.58 104.15 20.46
C GLU A 681 -97.09 104.38 20.05
N GLN A 682 -96.15 104.50 20.98
CA GLN A 682 -94.77 104.95 20.77
C GLN A 682 -93.76 103.80 20.74
N LEU A 683 -93.97 102.72 21.50
CA LEU A 683 -93.00 101.62 21.58
C LEU A 683 -92.98 100.73 20.31
N ASN A 684 -94.13 100.63 19.61
CA ASN A 684 -94.30 99.79 18.41
C ASN A 684 -93.70 100.37 17.10
N ARG A 685 -92.84 101.41 17.15
CA ARG A 685 -92.21 102.00 15.95
C ARG A 685 -90.67 102.00 15.94
N ALA A 686 -90.00 101.51 17.00
CA ALA A 686 -88.60 101.86 17.23
C ALA A 686 -87.54 101.03 16.45
N TYR A 687 -87.56 99.69 16.49
CA TYR A 687 -86.38 98.88 16.11
C TYR A 687 -86.62 97.59 15.29
N ALA A 688 -87.74 97.49 14.58
CA ALA A 688 -88.03 96.31 13.73
C ALA A 688 -87.32 96.31 12.35
N LEU A 689 -86.66 97.42 11.94
CA LEU A 689 -86.20 97.64 10.56
C LEU A 689 -84.85 98.39 10.45
N ASN A 690 -83.79 97.84 11.04
CA ASN A 690 -82.36 98.17 10.79
C ASN A 690 -81.55 96.92 11.17
N THR A 691 -81.28 95.92 10.32
CA THR A 691 -80.82 95.87 8.91
C THR A 691 -79.40 96.44 8.69
N LEU A 692 -78.51 95.57 8.18
CA LEU A 692 -77.22 95.85 7.49
C LEU A 692 -75.96 96.29 8.29
N THR A 693 -75.11 95.33 8.66
CA THR A 693 -73.61 95.36 8.65
C THR A 693 -73.13 93.91 8.90
N LYS A 694 -72.21 93.26 8.15
CA LYS A 694 -70.76 93.48 7.92
C LYS A 694 -69.97 93.69 9.23
N GLY A 695 -68.90 92.96 9.57
CA GLY A 695 -68.15 91.90 8.88
C GLY A 695 -66.62 92.16 8.91
N SER A 696 -65.83 91.10 9.03
CA SER A 696 -64.37 91.00 8.71
C SER A 696 -63.31 91.70 9.58
N ARG A 697 -62.48 90.89 10.28
CA ARG A 697 -60.98 90.89 10.37
C ARG A 697 -60.54 90.03 11.59
N GLU A 698 -59.55 89.13 11.59
CA GLU A 698 -58.18 89.04 11.02
C GLU A 698 -57.08 89.86 11.76
N PRO A 699 -55.79 89.44 11.75
CA PRO A 699 -55.20 88.09 11.86
C PRO A 699 -53.92 88.14 12.78
N PRO A 700 -52.69 87.70 12.42
CA PRO A 700 -52.15 86.36 12.05
C PRO A 700 -50.98 85.86 12.98
N VAL A 701 -50.55 84.59 12.85
CA VAL A 701 -49.12 84.21 12.65
C VAL A 701 -49.02 82.88 11.86
N SER A 702 -47.81 82.47 11.42
CA SER A 702 -47.52 81.42 10.41
C SER A 702 -46.11 80.81 10.67
N PRO A 703 -45.64 79.66 10.11
CA PRO A 703 -46.13 78.81 9.00
C PRO A 703 -46.49 77.34 9.45
N THR A 704 -46.40 76.19 8.75
CA THR A 704 -45.63 75.72 7.55
C THR A 704 -46.25 74.47 6.86
N PHE A 705 -45.63 74.03 5.76
CA PHE A 705 -45.88 72.87 4.87
C PHE A 705 -45.70 71.47 5.52
N ALA A 706 -46.08 70.30 4.97
CA ALA A 706 -47.05 69.79 3.93
C ALA A 706 -46.75 68.25 3.74
N PRO A 707 -47.30 67.44 2.79
CA PRO A 707 -48.42 67.56 1.83
C PRO A 707 -49.45 66.38 1.95
N THR A 708 -49.91 65.74 0.84
CA THR A 708 -51.21 65.03 0.75
C THR A 708 -51.32 63.81 -0.21
N LEU A 709 -52.37 62.98 0.00
CA LEU A 709 -53.23 62.24 -0.98
C LEU A 709 -52.80 60.91 -1.71
N ARG A 710 -53.83 60.03 -1.88
CA ARG A 710 -54.16 59.06 -2.99
C ARG A 710 -53.57 57.62 -3.10
N SER A 711 -54.48 56.63 -2.99
CA SER A 711 -54.98 55.73 -4.09
C SER A 711 -54.20 54.51 -4.63
N VAL A 712 -54.86 53.32 -4.56
CA VAL A 712 -54.87 52.16 -5.51
C VAL A 712 -53.66 51.18 -5.58
N ASP A 713 -53.98 49.90 -5.89
CA ASP A 713 -53.12 48.74 -6.25
C ASP A 713 -52.12 49.01 -7.41
N PRO A 714 -51.07 48.17 -7.73
CA PRO A 714 -50.95 46.71 -7.49
C PRO A 714 -49.52 46.16 -7.18
N ARG A 715 -49.31 44.85 -7.39
CA ARG A 715 -48.01 44.10 -7.55
C ARG A 715 -47.00 44.81 -8.48
N PRO A 716 -45.64 44.67 -8.39
CA PRO A 716 -44.93 43.39 -8.75
C PRO A 716 -43.47 43.11 -8.22
N THR A 717 -42.97 41.90 -8.56
CA THR A 717 -41.56 41.46 -8.87
C THR A 717 -40.28 41.96 -8.15
N ALA A 718 -39.45 40.99 -7.70
CA ALA A 718 -37.95 40.86 -7.73
C ALA A 718 -37.06 42.03 -7.21
N THR A 719 -35.92 41.81 -6.52
CA THR A 719 -34.69 41.06 -6.91
C THR A 719 -33.84 40.55 -5.69
N ASN A 720 -32.58 40.17 -5.93
CA ASN A 720 -31.54 39.65 -4.99
C ASN A 720 -31.05 40.73 -3.96
N GLU A 721 -30.16 40.53 -2.95
CA GLU A 721 -28.91 39.73 -2.87
C GLU A 721 -28.43 39.36 -1.43
N THR A 722 -27.65 38.27 -1.32
CA THR A 722 -26.62 37.95 -0.26
C THR A 722 -27.03 37.72 1.23
N PRO A 723 -26.18 37.11 2.09
CA PRO A 723 -25.32 35.92 1.86
C PRO A 723 -25.28 34.89 3.05
N ALA A 724 -24.47 33.82 2.89
CA ALA A 724 -23.76 33.04 3.93
C ALA A 724 -24.50 31.96 4.79
N TYR A 725 -24.29 30.69 4.37
CA TYR A 725 -24.02 29.47 5.17
C TYR A 725 -24.53 29.30 6.64
N GLN A 726 -25.33 28.24 6.87
CA GLN A 726 -24.92 27.14 7.78
C GLN A 726 -25.65 25.79 7.52
N ARG A 727 -25.30 24.74 8.28
CA ARG A 727 -25.43 23.31 7.94
C ARG A 727 -26.81 22.64 8.22
N HIS A 728 -27.18 21.74 7.30
CA HIS A 728 -27.82 20.40 7.47
C HIS A 728 -28.94 20.09 8.50
N GLN A 729 -30.02 19.47 7.97
CA GLN A 729 -30.74 18.27 8.50
C GLN A 729 -31.52 18.43 9.84
N ARG A 730 -32.56 17.63 10.18
CA ARG A 730 -33.29 16.52 9.51
C ARG A 730 -34.69 16.32 10.12
N ARG A 731 -35.65 15.91 9.26
CA ARG A 731 -36.82 14.99 9.42
C ARG A 731 -38.07 15.61 8.78
N HIS A 732 -38.60 15.02 7.69
CA HIS A 732 -39.54 13.88 7.65
C HIS A 732 -40.86 14.15 8.39
N SER A 733 -42.06 13.95 7.81
CA SER A 733 -42.47 13.68 6.42
C SER A 733 -44.01 13.84 6.33
N SER A 734 -44.55 14.27 5.18
CA SER A 734 -45.99 14.22 4.89
C SER A 734 -46.27 13.89 3.42
N ALA A 735 -47.50 13.47 3.13
CA ALA A 735 -47.86 12.77 1.89
C ALA A 735 -48.35 13.69 0.75
N GLY A 736 -48.33 13.14 -0.48
CA GLY A 736 -49.52 13.24 -1.34
C GLY A 736 -49.32 13.74 -2.76
N ILE A 737 -49.52 12.82 -3.73
CA ILE A 737 -50.20 13.04 -5.03
C ILE A 737 -49.61 14.12 -5.96
N TYR A 738 -49.05 13.71 -7.10
CA TYR A 738 -49.63 14.02 -8.43
C TYR A 738 -49.00 13.13 -9.54
N SER A 739 -49.65 13.10 -10.70
CA SER A 739 -49.24 12.33 -11.88
C SER A 739 -48.03 12.92 -12.59
N LEU A 740 -47.18 12.07 -13.19
CA LEU A 740 -46.69 12.20 -14.57
C LEU A 740 -45.88 10.96 -14.99
N ALA A 741 -45.60 10.86 -16.28
CA ALA A 741 -44.77 9.83 -16.91
C ALA A 741 -43.90 10.49 -18.01
N PRO A 742 -42.86 9.81 -18.54
CA PRO A 742 -42.01 8.81 -17.91
C PRO A 742 -40.51 9.18 -18.03
N ALA A 743 -39.71 8.90 -17.00
CA ALA A 743 -38.24 8.99 -17.10
C ALA A 743 -37.57 7.88 -16.28
N ASP A 744 -36.58 7.25 -16.91
CA ASP A 744 -35.45 6.47 -16.40
C ASP A 744 -35.63 5.56 -15.18
N HIS A 745 -35.48 4.24 -15.42
CA HIS A 745 -34.40 3.50 -14.76
C HIS A 745 -34.04 2.20 -15.51
N ARG A 746 -32.72 1.93 -15.60
CA ARG A 746 -32.05 0.67 -15.98
C ARG A 746 -32.11 0.23 -17.45
N THR A 747 -30.99 0.39 -18.14
CA THR A 747 -30.41 -0.65 -19.01
C THR A 747 -29.06 -1.11 -18.42
N SER A 748 -28.61 -2.31 -18.79
CA SER A 748 -27.45 -3.00 -18.19
C SER A 748 -26.23 -3.04 -19.12
N ALA A 749 -25.06 -3.37 -18.56
CA ALA A 749 -23.76 -3.27 -19.24
C ALA A 749 -23.58 -4.15 -20.51
N ASP A 750 -24.50 -5.06 -20.80
CA ASP A 750 -24.41 -6.00 -21.94
C ASP A 750 -24.68 -5.34 -23.31
N GLU A 751 -25.44 -4.23 -23.38
CA GLU A 751 -25.76 -3.60 -24.67
C GLU A 751 -24.55 -2.85 -25.27
N LEU A 752 -23.68 -2.27 -24.44
CA LEU A 752 -22.46 -1.59 -24.88
C LEU A 752 -21.44 -2.55 -25.53
N MET A 753 -21.35 -3.79 -25.04
CA MET A 753 -20.57 -4.86 -25.67
C MET A 753 -21.06 -5.22 -27.09
N THR A 754 -22.33 -4.95 -27.39
CA THR A 754 -22.97 -5.40 -28.63
C THR A 754 -22.85 -4.38 -29.77
N MET A 755 -22.84 -3.07 -29.46
CA MET A 755 -22.66 -2.02 -30.48
C MET A 755 -21.23 -1.93 -31.06
N ALA A 756 -20.21 -2.32 -30.28
CA ALA A 756 -18.82 -2.32 -30.75
C ALA A 756 -18.54 -3.28 -31.92
N LYS A 757 -19.41 -4.26 -32.18
CA LYS A 757 -19.24 -5.29 -33.22
C LYS A 757 -19.85 -4.95 -34.59
N ARG A 758 -20.19 -3.68 -34.87
CA ARG A 758 -20.82 -3.26 -36.14
C ARG A 758 -20.14 -2.11 -36.91
N SER A 759 -18.96 -1.64 -36.50
CA SER A 759 -18.25 -0.54 -37.18
C SER A 759 -17.00 -0.94 -37.98
N GLN A 760 -16.58 -2.21 -37.99
CA GLN A 760 -15.55 -2.68 -38.93
C GLN A 760 -16.18 -2.92 -40.31
N GLY A 761 -16.16 -1.89 -41.16
CA GLY A 761 -16.89 -1.86 -42.42
C GLY A 761 -16.29 -0.99 -43.53
N SER A 762 -15.02 -0.56 -43.44
CA SER A 762 -14.32 0.07 -44.56
C SER A 762 -12.78 -0.01 -44.45
N ASN A 763 -12.15 -0.06 -45.62
CA ASN A 763 -10.71 -0.05 -45.94
C ASN A 763 -9.88 -1.29 -45.52
N PRO A 764 -8.86 -1.69 -46.32
CA PRO A 764 -8.38 -3.07 -46.32
C PRO A 764 -6.98 -3.25 -45.70
N ARG A 765 -6.82 -4.32 -44.90
CA ARG A 765 -5.52 -4.97 -44.67
C ARG A 765 -5.47 -6.28 -45.46
N ALA A 766 -4.33 -6.56 -46.07
CA ALA A 766 -4.14 -7.76 -46.88
C ALA A 766 -4.18 -9.02 -46.00
N VAL A 767 -5.12 -9.92 -46.24
CA VAL A 767 -5.26 -11.18 -45.51
C VAL A 767 -4.18 -12.15 -46.01
N SER A 768 -3.20 -12.46 -45.15
CA SER A 768 -2.30 -13.59 -45.35
C SER A 768 -2.87 -14.78 -44.58
N VAL A 769 -3.39 -15.77 -45.29
CA VAL A 769 -4.00 -16.97 -44.70
C VAL A 769 -2.89 -17.90 -44.18
N ALA A 770 -3.08 -18.51 -43.00
CA ALA A 770 -2.22 -19.62 -42.57
C ALA A 770 -2.42 -20.80 -43.53
N TYR A 771 -1.33 -21.34 -44.08
CA TYR A 771 -1.41 -22.32 -45.16
C TYR A 771 -1.83 -23.69 -44.63
N ASN A 772 -3.10 -24.06 -44.85
CA ASN A 772 -3.54 -25.45 -44.70
C ASN A 772 -2.98 -26.27 -45.87
N GLY A 773 -2.42 -27.44 -45.58
CA GLY A 773 -1.60 -28.23 -46.51
C GLY A 773 -2.30 -28.88 -47.73
N GLU A 774 -3.52 -28.46 -48.08
CA GLU A 774 -4.31 -29.03 -49.19
C GLU A 774 -4.91 -27.93 -50.09
N ASP A 775 -4.11 -27.34 -50.98
CA ASP A 775 -4.53 -27.10 -52.38
C ASP A 775 -3.33 -26.82 -53.31
N GLY A 776 -3.45 -27.18 -54.59
CA GLY A 776 -2.29 -27.40 -55.46
C GLY A 776 -1.81 -26.22 -56.33
N MET A 777 -0.48 -26.07 -56.44
CA MET A 777 0.22 -25.34 -57.53
C MET A 777 1.47 -26.15 -57.98
N PRO A 778 2.09 -25.85 -59.15
CA PRO A 778 2.56 -26.92 -60.04
C PRO A 778 3.91 -27.54 -59.68
N ARG A 779 3.99 -28.88 -59.77
CA ARG A 779 5.25 -29.62 -59.87
C ARG A 779 6.04 -29.13 -61.10
N ILE A 780 7.27 -28.70 -60.90
CA ILE A 780 8.20 -28.34 -61.99
C ILE A 780 8.57 -29.63 -62.74
N ARG A 781 8.01 -29.83 -63.94
CA ARG A 781 8.45 -30.90 -64.83
C ARG A 781 9.81 -30.56 -65.43
N GLY A 782 10.84 -31.30 -65.02
CA GLY A 782 12.04 -31.45 -65.84
C GLY A 782 11.69 -32.04 -67.22
N ILE A 783 12.44 -31.65 -68.25
CA ILE A 783 12.12 -32.00 -69.65
C ILE A 783 12.45 -33.47 -70.00
N ASN A 784 13.27 -34.15 -69.19
CA ASN A 784 13.59 -35.56 -69.35
C ASN A 784 12.74 -36.40 -68.37
N GLY A 785 12.01 -37.38 -68.89
CA GLY A 785 11.03 -38.18 -68.14
C GLY A 785 11.61 -39.27 -67.24
N LEU A 786 12.44 -38.89 -66.27
CA LEU A 786 12.84 -39.73 -65.12
C LEU A 786 12.34 -39.09 -63.82
N ALA A 787 11.94 -39.91 -62.86
CA ALA A 787 11.40 -39.48 -61.57
C ALA A 787 12.44 -39.76 -60.46
N ASP A 788 13.39 -38.84 -60.30
CA ASP A 788 14.41 -38.91 -59.25
C ASP A 788 13.82 -38.45 -57.90
N ILE A 789 13.26 -39.43 -57.19
CA ILE A 789 13.51 -39.76 -55.77
C ILE A 789 13.88 -38.58 -54.84
N CYS A 790 12.91 -38.20 -54.00
CA CYS A 790 13.07 -37.84 -52.59
C CYS A 790 11.67 -37.97 -51.96
N ASP A 791 11.32 -39.17 -51.49
CA ASP A 791 10.03 -39.44 -50.82
C ASP A 791 10.11 -39.29 -49.29
N ASP A 792 11.28 -38.93 -48.74
CA ASP A 792 11.51 -38.67 -47.32
C ASP A 792 11.62 -37.16 -47.00
N PRO A 793 10.72 -36.58 -46.18
CA PRO A 793 10.83 -35.21 -45.69
C PRO A 793 12.13 -34.90 -44.92
N ALA A 794 12.77 -35.90 -44.30
CA ALA A 794 14.04 -35.72 -43.60
C ALA A 794 15.17 -35.39 -44.59
N GLU A 795 15.29 -36.13 -45.70
CA GLU A 795 16.27 -35.83 -46.75
C GLU A 795 16.10 -34.42 -47.32
N GLU A 796 14.85 -33.96 -47.51
CA GLU A 796 14.60 -32.60 -47.99
C GLU A 796 15.03 -31.55 -46.96
N LYS A 797 14.73 -31.74 -45.66
CA LYS A 797 15.22 -30.87 -44.59
C LYS A 797 16.74 -30.81 -44.56
N ILE A 798 17.42 -31.95 -44.55
CA ILE A 798 18.88 -32.06 -44.54
C ILE A 798 19.48 -31.29 -45.73
N ARG A 799 18.91 -31.47 -46.93
CA ARG A 799 19.33 -30.76 -48.15
C ARG A 799 19.14 -29.25 -48.05
N LEU A 800 18.04 -28.77 -47.47
CA LEU A 800 17.80 -27.34 -47.25
C LEU A 800 18.80 -26.75 -46.25
N LEU A 801 19.09 -27.45 -45.16
CA LEU A 801 20.05 -27.02 -44.13
C LEU A 801 21.50 -27.00 -44.65
N GLN A 802 21.86 -27.96 -45.52
CA GLN A 802 23.20 -28.05 -46.12
C GLN A 802 23.42 -27.08 -47.29
N ASP A 803 22.37 -26.54 -47.91
CA ASP A 803 22.51 -25.47 -48.92
C ASP A 803 22.71 -24.09 -48.26
N ILE A 804 23.87 -23.97 -47.61
CA ILE A 804 24.36 -22.78 -46.91
C ILE A 804 24.21 -21.51 -47.75
N LYS A 805 24.35 -21.59 -49.09
CA LYS A 805 24.30 -20.42 -49.96
C LYS A 805 22.90 -19.80 -50.02
N TYR A 806 21.86 -20.61 -50.21
CA TYR A 806 20.49 -20.09 -50.24
C TYR A 806 19.96 -19.82 -48.83
N LEU A 807 20.41 -20.57 -47.82
CA LEU A 807 20.08 -20.33 -46.41
C LEU A 807 20.71 -19.02 -45.87
N ASP A 808 22.00 -18.76 -46.11
CA ASP A 808 22.68 -17.50 -45.73
C ASP A 808 21.99 -16.31 -46.43
N VAL A 809 21.55 -16.42 -47.70
CA VAL A 809 20.82 -15.33 -48.40
C VAL A 809 19.43 -15.09 -47.79
N ASP A 810 18.63 -16.15 -47.59
CA ASP A 810 17.28 -16.02 -47.02
C ASP A 810 17.32 -15.44 -45.60
N VAL A 811 18.29 -15.83 -44.77
CA VAL A 811 18.38 -15.35 -43.38
C VAL A 811 19.10 -14.01 -43.28
N LEU A 812 20.32 -13.89 -43.81
CA LEU A 812 21.16 -12.71 -43.57
C LEU A 812 20.71 -11.50 -44.41
N ASP A 813 20.32 -11.71 -45.66
CA ASP A 813 19.83 -10.64 -46.54
C ASP A 813 18.31 -10.51 -46.48
N GLY A 814 17.57 -11.63 -46.46
CA GLY A 814 16.09 -11.63 -46.41
C GLY A 814 15.51 -11.30 -45.04
N LEU A 815 15.83 -12.11 -44.01
CA LEU A 815 15.21 -12.05 -42.68
C LEU A 815 15.82 -10.97 -41.76
N VAL A 816 17.12 -10.69 -41.86
CA VAL A 816 17.77 -9.64 -41.04
C VAL A 816 17.73 -8.28 -41.75
N LYS A 817 18.39 -8.14 -42.92
CA LYS A 817 18.54 -6.81 -43.60
C LYS A 817 17.28 -6.37 -44.36
N GLY A 818 16.54 -7.31 -44.96
CA GLY A 818 15.32 -7.06 -45.74
C GLY A 818 14.06 -6.84 -44.91
N LEU A 819 14.17 -6.91 -43.59
CA LEU A 819 13.06 -6.88 -42.65
C LEU A 819 12.36 -5.51 -42.60
N LYS A 820 11.02 -5.53 -42.63
CA LYS A 820 10.19 -4.35 -42.36
C LYS A 820 9.69 -4.40 -40.92
N ILE A 821 10.47 -3.83 -40.02
CA ILE A 821 10.16 -3.74 -38.58
C ILE A 821 8.78 -3.07 -38.39
N PRO A 822 7.80 -3.74 -37.75
CA PRO A 822 6.47 -3.16 -37.52
C PRO A 822 6.54 -1.93 -36.61
N LEU A 823 5.86 -0.83 -36.95
CA LEU A 823 5.91 0.40 -36.14
C LEU A 823 5.26 0.21 -34.75
N PRO A 824 5.84 0.77 -33.67
CA PRO A 824 5.29 0.62 -32.31
C PRO A 824 3.86 1.13 -32.18
N SER A 825 2.98 0.37 -31.53
CA SER A 825 1.54 0.60 -31.48
C SER A 825 0.91 -0.07 -30.26
N LEU A 826 0.19 0.70 -29.44
CA LEU A 826 -0.51 0.21 -28.24
C LEU A 826 -2.03 0.16 -28.42
N THR A 827 -2.57 0.89 -29.41
CA THR A 827 -4.00 0.87 -29.76
C THR A 827 -4.36 -0.26 -30.73
N ASN A 828 -3.38 -0.79 -31.43
CA ASN A 828 -3.42 -2.02 -32.22
C ASN A 828 -2.02 -2.64 -32.14
N PRO A 829 -1.68 -3.37 -31.06
CA PRO A 829 -0.40 -4.07 -30.97
C PRO A 829 -0.32 -5.16 -32.05
N SER A 830 0.87 -5.35 -32.61
CA SER A 830 1.19 -6.54 -33.41
C SER A 830 1.23 -7.75 -32.49
N ALA A 831 0.89 -8.94 -32.97
CA ALA A 831 0.99 -10.15 -32.14
C ALA A 831 2.46 -10.47 -31.79
N VAL A 832 2.70 -11.21 -30.70
CA VAL A 832 4.03 -11.70 -30.28
C VAL A 832 4.78 -12.33 -31.46
N LYS A 833 4.12 -13.24 -32.19
CA LYS A 833 4.62 -13.89 -33.40
C LYS A 833 4.94 -12.95 -34.56
N GLU A 834 4.33 -11.77 -34.63
CA GLU A 834 4.63 -10.77 -35.66
C GLU A 834 5.85 -9.90 -35.30
N ILE A 835 6.36 -10.01 -34.06
CA ILE A 835 7.57 -9.34 -33.57
C ILE A 835 8.76 -10.31 -33.47
N LEU A 836 8.53 -11.53 -32.97
CA LEU A 836 9.59 -12.49 -32.61
C LEU A 836 9.84 -13.58 -33.66
N PHE A 837 9.16 -13.55 -34.82
CA PHE A 837 9.43 -14.52 -35.87
C PHE A 837 10.88 -14.52 -36.41
N PRO A 838 11.66 -13.41 -36.44
CA PRO A 838 13.06 -13.50 -36.83
C PRO A 838 13.83 -14.46 -35.91
N ALA A 839 13.71 -14.27 -34.60
CA ALA A 839 14.28 -15.17 -33.60
C ALA A 839 13.76 -16.61 -33.73
N ASN A 840 12.44 -16.80 -33.79
CA ASN A 840 11.84 -18.14 -33.88
C ASN A 840 12.30 -18.91 -35.13
N LEU A 841 12.45 -18.24 -36.28
CA LEU A 841 12.94 -18.88 -37.50
C LEU A 841 14.45 -19.17 -37.48
N ILE A 842 15.27 -18.30 -36.86
CA ILE A 842 16.71 -18.55 -36.66
C ILE A 842 16.91 -19.73 -35.70
N SER A 843 16.18 -19.75 -34.59
CA SER A 843 16.18 -20.85 -33.62
C SER A 843 15.64 -22.15 -34.23
N LEU A 844 14.67 -22.09 -35.15
CA LEU A 844 14.16 -23.25 -35.89
C LEU A 844 15.23 -23.87 -36.81
N VAL A 845 15.94 -23.05 -37.60
CA VAL A 845 17.07 -23.52 -38.41
C VAL A 845 18.12 -24.20 -37.53
N THR A 846 18.44 -23.57 -36.40
CA THR A 846 19.42 -24.06 -35.41
C THR A 846 19.00 -25.41 -34.81
N ASN A 847 17.75 -25.53 -34.36
CA ASN A 847 17.20 -26.75 -33.77
C ASN A 847 17.19 -27.92 -34.77
N GLU A 848 16.76 -27.69 -36.02
CA GLU A 848 16.79 -28.75 -37.03
C GLU A 848 18.24 -29.13 -37.42
N MET A 849 19.19 -28.18 -37.49
CA MET A 849 20.61 -28.52 -37.68
C MET A 849 21.14 -29.43 -36.58
N TRP A 850 20.78 -29.16 -35.33
CA TRP A 850 21.21 -29.98 -34.19
C TRP A 850 20.63 -31.39 -34.23
N LYS A 851 19.32 -31.57 -34.51
CA LYS A 851 18.69 -32.89 -34.68
C LYS A 851 19.36 -33.75 -35.76
N TYR A 852 19.82 -33.14 -36.84
CA TYR A 852 20.48 -33.86 -37.94
C TYR A 852 22.01 -34.04 -37.75
N GLY A 853 22.58 -33.61 -36.61
CA GLY A 853 24.02 -33.73 -36.32
C GLY A 853 24.91 -32.73 -37.07
N LEU A 854 24.36 -31.60 -37.50
CA LEU A 854 25.03 -30.55 -38.27
C LEU A 854 25.62 -29.46 -37.34
N ILE A 855 26.33 -29.88 -36.28
CA ILE A 855 26.85 -28.99 -35.24
C ILE A 855 27.81 -27.92 -35.80
N PRO A 856 28.85 -28.25 -36.60
CA PRO A 856 29.76 -27.24 -37.17
C PRO A 856 29.08 -26.29 -38.16
N GLU A 857 28.08 -26.78 -38.91
CA GLU A 857 27.26 -25.95 -39.79
C GLU A 857 26.41 -24.93 -39.00
N SER A 858 25.85 -25.35 -37.84
CA SER A 858 25.10 -24.46 -36.95
C SER A 858 25.97 -23.41 -36.26
N GLU A 859 27.21 -23.77 -35.88
CA GLU A 859 28.20 -22.84 -35.31
C GLU A 859 28.51 -21.69 -36.27
N ARG A 860 28.80 -22.04 -37.54
CA ARG A 860 28.98 -21.06 -38.62
C ARG A 860 27.73 -20.19 -38.82
N PHE A 861 26.55 -20.82 -38.90
CA PHE A 861 25.29 -20.14 -39.17
C PHE A 861 24.98 -19.09 -38.09
N LEU A 862 25.05 -19.46 -36.81
CA LEU A 862 24.80 -18.57 -35.69
C LEU A 862 25.82 -17.41 -35.66
N ALA A 863 27.11 -17.68 -35.89
CA ALA A 863 28.13 -16.63 -35.96
C ALA A 863 27.85 -15.61 -37.09
N ASN A 864 27.51 -16.09 -38.29
CA ASN A 864 27.11 -15.24 -39.42
C ASN A 864 25.87 -14.37 -39.09
N VAL A 865 24.87 -14.96 -38.43
CA VAL A 865 23.64 -14.28 -38.03
C VAL A 865 23.91 -13.21 -36.98
N MET A 866 24.60 -13.54 -35.90
CA MET A 866 24.96 -12.60 -34.83
C MET A 866 25.76 -11.41 -35.37
N GLN A 867 26.79 -11.67 -36.19
CA GLN A 867 27.58 -10.62 -36.83
C GLN A 867 26.72 -9.73 -37.74
N THR A 868 25.76 -10.32 -38.47
CA THR A 868 24.88 -9.57 -39.38
C THR A 868 23.88 -8.71 -38.61
N ILE A 869 23.29 -9.21 -37.52
CA ILE A 869 22.41 -8.44 -36.64
C ILE A 869 23.19 -7.26 -36.03
N GLN A 870 24.38 -7.50 -35.49
CA GLN A 870 25.23 -6.45 -34.91
C GLN A 870 25.55 -5.36 -35.94
N ALA A 871 26.02 -5.76 -37.13
CA ALA A 871 26.35 -4.84 -38.21
C ALA A 871 25.13 -4.04 -38.69
N HIS A 872 23.95 -4.68 -38.78
CA HIS A 872 22.71 -4.03 -39.19
C HIS A 872 22.23 -3.01 -38.15
N VAL A 873 22.19 -3.36 -36.86
CA VAL A 873 21.84 -2.42 -35.78
C VAL A 873 22.78 -1.22 -35.75
N MET A 874 24.08 -1.43 -35.98
CA MET A 874 25.08 -0.35 -36.07
C MET A 874 24.98 0.53 -37.33
N THR A 875 24.09 0.24 -38.29
CA THR A 875 23.80 1.17 -39.41
C THR A 875 22.88 2.33 -39.04
N PHE A 876 22.13 2.22 -37.94
CA PHE A 876 21.20 3.25 -37.50
C PHE A 876 21.86 4.21 -36.49
N ALA A 877 21.52 5.50 -36.56
CA ALA A 877 22.10 6.54 -35.72
C ALA A 877 21.03 7.52 -35.21
N GLY A 878 21.34 8.24 -34.13
CA GLY A 878 20.44 9.20 -33.51
C GLY A 878 19.08 8.61 -33.14
N GLU A 879 18.00 9.33 -33.47
CA GLU A 879 16.64 8.96 -33.08
C GLU A 879 16.06 7.77 -33.87
N ASP A 880 16.70 7.39 -34.97
CA ASP A 880 16.29 6.27 -35.82
C ASP A 880 16.90 4.94 -35.35
N ALA A 881 17.92 4.96 -34.48
CA ALA A 881 18.47 3.76 -33.83
C ALA A 881 17.51 3.15 -32.80
N ILE A 882 16.58 3.93 -32.24
CA ILE A 882 15.68 3.52 -31.16
C ILE A 882 14.82 2.32 -31.55
N ILE A 883 14.12 2.39 -32.68
CA ILE A 883 13.16 1.35 -33.09
C ILE A 883 13.87 0.04 -33.48
N PRO A 884 14.88 0.03 -34.37
CA PRO A 884 15.60 -1.18 -34.73
C PRO A 884 16.41 -1.77 -33.57
N GLY A 885 17.03 -0.92 -32.74
CA GLY A 885 17.79 -1.35 -31.58
C GLY A 885 16.92 -2.10 -30.56
N ILE A 886 15.76 -1.55 -30.19
CA ILE A 886 14.85 -2.20 -29.24
C ILE A 886 14.20 -3.45 -29.85
N PHE A 887 13.88 -3.44 -31.15
CA PHE A 887 13.33 -4.60 -31.85
C PHE A 887 14.31 -5.78 -31.88
N TRP A 888 15.58 -5.52 -32.21
CA TRP A 888 16.62 -6.54 -32.24
C TRP A 888 17.09 -6.96 -30.85
N LEU A 889 17.01 -6.08 -29.83
CA LEU A 889 17.22 -6.47 -28.43
C LEU A 889 16.24 -7.59 -28.03
N SER A 890 14.94 -7.40 -28.30
CA SER A 890 13.90 -8.39 -27.98
C SER A 890 14.01 -9.70 -28.77
N ASN A 891 14.53 -9.65 -30.00
CA ASN A 891 14.76 -10.85 -30.81
C ASN A 891 16.05 -11.60 -30.42
N VAL A 892 17.13 -10.90 -30.07
CA VAL A 892 18.34 -11.53 -29.55
C VAL A 892 18.07 -12.14 -28.18
N HIS A 893 17.25 -11.52 -27.33
CA HIS A 893 16.85 -12.12 -26.05
C HIS A 893 16.00 -13.38 -26.22
N GLU A 894 15.12 -13.45 -27.24
CA GLU A 894 14.40 -14.68 -27.59
C GLU A 894 15.36 -15.80 -28.04
N MET A 895 16.36 -15.46 -28.86
CA MET A 895 17.41 -16.41 -29.26
C MET A 895 18.23 -16.89 -28.05
N LEU A 896 18.65 -15.98 -27.17
CA LEU A 896 19.37 -16.32 -25.93
C LEU A 896 18.50 -17.20 -25.02
N SER A 897 17.19 -16.95 -24.96
CA SER A 897 16.24 -17.76 -24.20
C SER A 897 16.17 -19.20 -24.73
N PHE A 898 16.08 -19.38 -26.06
CA PHE A 898 16.14 -20.70 -26.69
C PHE A 898 17.46 -21.45 -26.36
N ILE A 899 18.61 -20.77 -26.41
CA ILE A 899 19.90 -21.37 -26.06
C ILE A 899 19.99 -21.73 -24.56
N CYS A 900 19.39 -20.92 -23.67
CA CYS A 900 19.31 -21.25 -22.24
C CYS A 900 18.40 -22.46 -21.96
N VAL A 901 17.34 -22.68 -22.74
CA VAL A 901 16.54 -23.92 -22.68
C VAL A 901 17.37 -25.11 -23.16
N ALA A 902 18.08 -24.98 -24.29
CA ALA A 902 18.95 -26.04 -24.80
C ALA A 902 20.09 -26.42 -23.83
N GLU A 903 20.68 -25.44 -23.13
CA GLU A 903 21.65 -25.67 -22.05
C GLU A 903 21.01 -26.40 -20.84
N SER A 904 19.79 -26.01 -20.45
CA SER A 904 19.04 -26.66 -19.37
C SER A 904 18.70 -28.12 -19.68
N ASP A 905 18.29 -28.42 -20.92
CA ASP A 905 17.97 -29.77 -21.36
C ASP A 905 19.24 -30.63 -21.45
N MET A 906 20.32 -30.08 -22.02
CA MET A 906 21.64 -30.70 -22.06
C MET A 906 22.17 -31.06 -20.67
N LEU A 907 22.04 -30.15 -19.68
CA LEU A 907 22.41 -30.40 -18.28
C LEU A 907 21.55 -31.45 -17.58
N GLN A 908 20.40 -31.81 -18.14
CA GLN A 908 19.55 -32.93 -17.72
C GLN A 908 19.82 -34.23 -18.51
N GLY A 909 20.79 -34.22 -19.45
CA GLY A 909 21.07 -35.34 -20.35
C GLY A 909 20.08 -35.49 -21.50
N ILE A 910 19.26 -34.46 -21.76
CA ILE A 910 18.27 -34.44 -22.84
C ILE A 910 18.92 -33.78 -24.07
N GLY A 911 19.06 -34.56 -25.14
CA GLY A 911 19.66 -34.09 -26.40
C GLY A 911 18.61 -33.89 -27.51
N PRO A 912 18.93 -33.12 -28.56
CA PRO A 912 18.16 -33.12 -29.80
C PRO A 912 18.19 -34.55 -30.39
N GLY A 913 17.02 -35.18 -30.50
CA GLY A 913 16.89 -36.63 -30.58
C GLY A 913 17.59 -37.30 -31.78
N GLU A 914 18.15 -38.49 -31.53
CA GLU A 914 18.99 -39.26 -32.48
C GLU A 914 18.23 -39.86 -33.69
N GLU A 915 16.90 -39.81 -33.70
CA GLU A 915 16.09 -40.39 -34.77
C GLU A 915 16.31 -39.65 -36.11
N ASN A 916 17.05 -40.31 -37.01
CA ASN A 916 17.44 -39.87 -38.37
C ASN A 916 18.63 -38.88 -38.45
N ALA A 917 19.53 -38.87 -37.46
CA ALA A 917 20.77 -38.10 -37.51
C ALA A 917 21.70 -38.51 -38.70
N VAL A 918 22.27 -37.53 -39.42
CA VAL A 918 23.09 -37.74 -40.63
C VAL A 918 24.53 -38.14 -40.29
N ARG A 919 24.98 -37.78 -39.10
CA ARG A 919 26.30 -38.07 -38.53
C ARG A 919 26.09 -38.56 -37.08
N PRO A 920 27.04 -39.31 -36.50
CA PRO A 920 27.05 -39.55 -35.05
C PRO A 920 27.00 -38.22 -34.30
N PHE A 921 26.13 -38.12 -33.30
CA PHE A 921 25.98 -36.90 -32.50
C PHE A 921 27.13 -36.76 -31.50
N ASP A 922 27.98 -35.76 -31.68
CA ASP A 922 29.06 -35.47 -30.73
C ASP A 922 28.58 -34.53 -29.62
N TRP A 923 28.37 -35.12 -28.45
CA TRP A 923 27.92 -34.41 -27.24
C TRP A 923 28.92 -33.37 -26.73
N ALA A 924 30.23 -33.58 -26.91
CA ALA A 924 31.25 -32.64 -26.42
C ALA A 924 31.34 -31.40 -27.33
N ASP A 925 31.19 -31.58 -28.64
CA ASP A 925 31.08 -30.45 -29.58
C ASP A 925 29.75 -29.70 -29.41
N TYR A 926 28.65 -30.39 -29.07
CA TYR A 926 27.37 -29.75 -28.73
C TYR A 926 27.46 -28.94 -27.43
N GLU A 927 28.03 -29.48 -26.35
CA GLU A 927 28.23 -28.78 -25.08
C GLU A 927 29.10 -27.52 -25.25
N ARG A 928 30.22 -27.67 -25.98
CA ARG A 928 31.09 -26.57 -26.37
C ARG A 928 30.31 -25.49 -27.14
N LEU A 929 29.50 -25.88 -28.13
CA LEU A 929 28.75 -24.94 -28.95
C LEU A 929 27.72 -24.15 -28.14
N VAL A 930 26.88 -24.83 -27.36
CA VAL A 930 25.82 -24.19 -26.56
C VAL A 930 26.41 -23.18 -25.59
N SER A 931 27.53 -23.52 -24.93
CA SER A 931 28.26 -22.62 -24.03
C SER A 931 28.80 -21.36 -24.74
N VAL A 932 29.41 -21.53 -25.91
CA VAL A 932 29.97 -20.41 -26.71
C VAL A 932 28.85 -19.50 -27.24
N VAL A 933 27.81 -20.07 -27.86
CA VAL A 933 26.70 -19.29 -28.44
C VAL A 933 25.97 -18.49 -27.37
N LYS A 934 25.78 -19.04 -26.17
CA LYS A 934 25.18 -18.33 -25.04
C LYS A 934 25.97 -17.07 -24.65
N HIS A 935 27.29 -17.19 -24.52
CA HIS A 935 28.19 -16.07 -24.22
C HIS A 935 28.20 -15.01 -25.32
N ASP A 936 28.15 -15.43 -26.59
CA ASP A 936 28.19 -14.52 -27.72
C ASP A 936 26.84 -13.81 -27.96
N LEU A 937 25.71 -14.43 -27.59
CA LEU A 937 24.39 -13.80 -27.57
C LEU A 937 24.22 -12.81 -26.42
N ASP A 938 24.69 -13.13 -25.20
CA ASP A 938 24.82 -12.18 -24.08
C ASP A 938 25.62 -10.94 -24.53
N SER A 939 26.81 -11.19 -25.09
CA SER A 939 27.67 -10.15 -25.67
C SER A 939 26.97 -9.33 -26.76
N LEU A 940 26.13 -9.96 -27.61
CA LEU A 940 25.37 -9.27 -28.64
C LEU A 940 24.24 -8.40 -28.06
N GLU A 941 23.50 -8.91 -27.10
CA GLU A 941 22.40 -8.22 -26.41
C GLU A 941 22.91 -6.95 -25.71
N TYR A 942 24.01 -7.08 -24.95
CA TYR A 942 24.74 -5.96 -24.36
C TYR A 942 25.16 -4.91 -25.41
N ASN A 943 25.77 -5.36 -26.52
CA ASN A 943 26.23 -4.46 -27.57
C ASN A 943 25.09 -3.72 -28.27
N ILE A 944 23.95 -4.38 -28.50
CA ILE A 944 22.73 -3.78 -29.06
C ILE A 944 22.19 -2.72 -28.10
N TYR A 945 21.97 -3.07 -26.82
CA TYR A 945 21.52 -2.15 -25.78
C TYR A 945 22.41 -0.91 -25.71
N HIS A 946 23.72 -1.10 -25.56
CA HIS A 946 24.67 -0.01 -25.43
C HIS A 946 24.68 0.91 -26.66
N THR A 947 24.52 0.36 -27.87
CA THR A 947 24.50 1.13 -29.12
C THR A 947 23.29 2.07 -29.20
N TRP A 948 22.06 1.55 -29.12
CA TRP A 948 20.87 2.40 -29.29
C TRP A 948 20.64 3.31 -28.06
N MET A 949 20.99 2.86 -26.86
CA MET A 949 20.90 3.67 -25.64
C MET A 949 21.89 4.85 -25.67
N THR A 950 23.09 4.66 -26.21
CA THR A 950 24.08 5.74 -26.42
C THR A 950 23.54 6.82 -27.36
N GLU A 951 22.98 6.44 -28.50
CA GLU A 951 22.37 7.41 -29.44
C GLU A 951 21.13 8.11 -28.84
N THR A 952 20.35 7.39 -28.03
CA THR A 952 19.21 7.96 -27.27
C THR A 952 19.69 8.99 -26.25
N LYS A 953 20.75 8.71 -25.48
CA LYS A 953 21.35 9.67 -24.54
C LYS A 953 21.89 10.90 -25.25
N LYS A 954 22.64 10.75 -26.36
CA LYS A 954 23.17 11.86 -27.18
C LYS A 954 22.10 12.76 -27.81
N LYS A 955 20.88 12.24 -27.99
CA LYS A 955 19.70 12.99 -28.45
C LYS A 955 19.02 13.69 -27.27
N LEU A 956 18.84 13.00 -26.15
CA LEU A 956 18.20 13.51 -24.95
C LEU A 956 19.01 14.65 -24.30
N SER A 957 20.33 14.51 -24.13
CA SER A 957 21.17 15.54 -23.45
C SER A 957 21.08 16.93 -24.10
N LYS A 958 20.90 16.98 -25.43
CA LYS A 958 20.69 18.22 -26.21
C LYS A 958 19.33 18.88 -25.93
N MET A 959 18.34 18.11 -25.49
CA MET A 959 17.00 18.58 -25.13
C MET A 959 16.92 19.03 -23.66
N VAL A 960 17.62 18.34 -22.74
CA VAL A 960 17.46 18.49 -21.28
C VAL A 960 17.52 19.95 -20.82
N ILE A 961 18.55 20.72 -21.21
CA ILE A 961 18.70 22.09 -20.71
C ILE A 961 17.69 23.08 -21.35
N PRO A 962 17.54 23.16 -22.69
CA PRO A 962 16.55 24.06 -23.29
C PRO A 962 15.11 23.76 -22.83
N ALA A 963 14.74 22.49 -22.71
CA ALA A 963 13.39 22.08 -22.36
C ALA A 963 13.10 22.17 -20.84
N LEU A 964 13.99 21.71 -19.96
CA LEU A 964 13.70 21.64 -18.51
C LEU A 964 14.06 22.93 -17.77
N ILE A 965 15.18 23.59 -18.13
CA ILE A 965 15.76 24.74 -17.41
C ILE A 965 15.44 26.08 -18.06
N GLU A 966 15.56 26.18 -19.39
CA GLU A 966 15.42 27.47 -20.09
C GLU A 966 13.94 27.80 -20.41
N SER A 967 13.14 26.78 -20.71
CA SER A 967 11.74 26.92 -21.10
C SER A 967 10.86 27.56 -20.01
N GLN A 968 9.83 28.27 -20.46
CA GLN A 968 8.91 29.02 -19.61
C GLN A 968 7.48 28.45 -19.72
N SER A 969 7.36 27.12 -19.56
CA SER A 969 6.11 26.39 -19.82
C SER A 969 4.96 26.68 -18.87
N LEU A 970 5.19 27.32 -17.71
CA LEU A 970 4.15 27.69 -16.75
C LEU A 970 3.40 28.96 -17.21
N PRO A 971 2.12 28.89 -17.63
CA PRO A 971 1.44 30.03 -18.25
C PRO A 971 1.29 31.23 -17.29
N GLY A 972 1.55 32.43 -17.80
CA GLY A 972 1.50 33.68 -17.01
C GLY A 972 2.71 33.93 -16.10
N PHE A 973 3.58 32.93 -15.88
CA PHE A 973 4.84 33.08 -15.13
C PHE A 973 6.00 33.28 -16.10
N ILE A 974 6.28 34.54 -16.45
CA ILE A 974 7.48 34.90 -17.24
C ILE A 974 8.59 35.39 -16.30
N ALA A 975 9.78 34.81 -16.44
CA ALA A 975 11.02 35.21 -15.80
C ALA A 975 11.85 36.03 -16.78
N SER A 976 12.37 37.18 -16.31
CA SER A 976 13.29 38.02 -17.08
C SER A 976 14.73 37.57 -16.86
N ASP A 977 15.43 37.18 -17.92
CA ASP A 977 16.86 36.88 -17.83
C ASP A 977 17.65 38.14 -17.45
N GLY A 978 18.60 37.99 -16.52
CA GLY A 978 19.30 39.09 -15.85
C GLY A 978 20.24 39.94 -16.72
N GLY A 979 20.18 39.83 -18.05
CA GLY A 979 21.03 40.53 -19.00
C GLY A 979 20.49 41.89 -19.43
N GLY A 980 21.05 42.97 -18.86
CA GLY A 980 21.12 44.32 -19.45
C GLY A 980 19.87 44.86 -20.17
N ARG A 981 18.92 45.45 -19.41
CA ARG A 981 17.64 46.07 -19.87
C ARG A 981 17.71 47.16 -20.98
N LEU A 982 18.89 47.45 -21.57
CA LEU A 982 19.10 48.52 -22.54
C LEU A 982 19.43 48.05 -23.98
N PHE A 983 20.25 47.01 -24.18
CA PHE A 983 20.66 46.59 -25.53
C PHE A 983 19.65 45.67 -26.23
N ASN A 984 18.99 44.76 -25.50
CA ASN A 984 18.06 43.77 -26.05
C ASN A 984 16.76 44.36 -26.64
N ARG A 985 16.54 45.67 -26.56
CA ARG A 985 15.38 46.35 -27.19
C ARG A 985 15.64 46.75 -28.65
N VAL A 986 16.90 46.76 -29.10
CA VAL A 986 17.26 47.19 -30.47
C VAL A 986 17.40 46.01 -31.44
N PHE A 987 17.79 44.83 -30.95
CA PHE A 987 17.88 43.61 -31.75
C PHE A 987 16.78 42.61 -31.37
N ASN A 988 15.67 42.66 -32.13
CA ASN A 988 14.61 41.67 -32.06
C ASN A 988 15.11 40.30 -32.55
N SER A 989 15.50 39.44 -31.62
CA SER A 989 15.50 37.99 -31.83
C SER A 989 14.70 37.35 -30.69
N ASN A 990 13.56 36.76 -31.04
CA ASN A 990 12.65 36.14 -30.07
C ASN A 990 13.20 34.75 -29.71
N THR A 991 14.15 34.68 -28.78
CA THR A 991 14.83 33.46 -28.36
C THR A 991 13.91 32.54 -27.56
N GLN A 992 13.02 31.85 -28.28
CA GLN A 992 12.41 30.61 -27.82
C GLN A 992 13.52 29.56 -27.58
N PRO A 993 13.39 28.68 -26.57
CA PRO A 993 14.33 27.59 -26.35
C PRO A 993 14.32 26.63 -27.55
N ALA A 994 15.46 25.99 -27.83
CA ALA A 994 15.61 25.09 -28.97
C ALA A 994 14.76 23.80 -28.88
N PHE A 995 14.31 23.44 -27.67
CA PHE A 995 13.45 22.30 -27.39
C PHE A 995 12.45 22.66 -26.27
N SER A 996 11.32 21.95 -26.25
CA SER A 996 10.23 22.10 -25.29
C SER A 996 10.11 20.87 -24.39
N MET A 997 9.34 20.99 -23.30
CA MET A 997 8.99 19.83 -22.48
C MET A 997 8.26 18.72 -23.24
N ASP A 998 7.53 19.08 -24.29
CA ASP A 998 6.80 18.10 -25.10
C ASP A 998 7.78 17.26 -25.94
N ASP A 999 8.95 17.79 -26.33
CA ASP A 999 9.99 17.04 -27.05
C ASP A 999 10.63 15.95 -26.17
N ILE A 1000 10.91 16.25 -24.90
CA ILE A 1000 11.40 15.25 -23.93
C ILE A 1000 10.35 14.17 -23.72
N LEU A 1001 9.10 14.56 -23.44
CA LEU A 1001 8.02 13.60 -23.19
C LEU A 1001 7.70 12.76 -24.44
N ASN A 1002 7.79 13.33 -25.65
CA ASN A 1002 7.66 12.58 -26.90
C ASN A 1002 8.80 11.57 -27.11
N LEU A 1003 10.04 11.91 -26.75
CA LEU A 1003 11.17 10.99 -26.82
C LEU A 1003 11.04 9.84 -25.82
N LEU A 1004 10.70 10.14 -24.55
CA LEU A 1004 10.43 9.13 -23.53
C LEU A 1004 9.27 8.21 -23.93
N ASN A 1005 8.17 8.79 -24.44
CA ASN A 1005 7.05 8.03 -25.02
C ASN A 1005 7.51 7.15 -26.20
N LYS A 1006 8.36 7.63 -27.12
CA LYS A 1006 8.86 6.84 -28.26
C LYS A 1006 9.63 5.61 -27.77
N VAL A 1007 10.49 5.77 -26.76
CA VAL A 1007 11.28 4.67 -26.18
C VAL A 1007 10.37 3.68 -25.44
N TRP A 1008 9.58 4.13 -24.45
CA TRP A 1008 8.69 3.27 -23.67
C TRP A 1008 7.67 2.51 -24.54
N LYS A 1009 7.05 3.21 -25.50
CA LYS A 1009 6.13 2.60 -26.47
C LYS A 1009 6.80 1.53 -27.32
N SER A 1010 8.06 1.72 -27.72
CA SER A 1010 8.83 0.74 -28.49
C SER A 1010 9.10 -0.53 -27.66
N LEU A 1011 9.60 -0.37 -26.43
CA LEU A 1011 9.85 -1.48 -25.51
C LEU A 1011 8.58 -2.33 -25.28
N LYS A 1012 7.47 -1.68 -24.93
CA LYS A 1012 6.17 -2.36 -24.70
C LYS A 1012 5.57 -2.96 -25.97
N SER A 1013 5.75 -2.33 -27.14
CA SER A 1013 5.24 -2.87 -28.42
C SER A 1013 6.05 -4.04 -28.95
N TYR A 1014 7.29 -4.22 -28.48
CA TYR A 1014 8.19 -5.31 -28.88
C TYR A 1014 8.42 -6.33 -27.76
N TYR A 1015 7.56 -6.36 -26.74
CA TYR A 1015 7.57 -7.37 -25.68
C TYR A 1015 8.88 -7.45 -24.88
N VAL A 1016 9.59 -6.33 -24.72
CA VAL A 1016 10.78 -6.25 -23.87
C VAL A 1016 10.39 -6.31 -22.38
N GLU A 1017 11.22 -6.97 -21.59
CA GLU A 1017 11.01 -7.35 -20.20
C GLU A 1017 10.91 -6.15 -19.27
N GLU A 1018 10.05 -6.24 -18.24
CA GLU A 1018 9.76 -5.11 -17.37
C GLU A 1018 10.99 -4.58 -16.62
N SER A 1019 11.95 -5.44 -16.27
CA SER A 1019 13.23 -5.05 -15.68
C SER A 1019 14.08 -4.19 -16.64
N VAL A 1020 14.09 -4.54 -17.94
CA VAL A 1020 14.79 -3.76 -18.97
C VAL A 1020 14.04 -2.46 -19.28
N VAL A 1021 12.70 -2.47 -19.28
CA VAL A 1021 11.89 -1.24 -19.35
C VAL A 1021 12.26 -0.29 -18.22
N GLN A 1022 12.28 -0.80 -16.99
CA GLN A 1022 12.62 -0.04 -15.78
C GLN A 1022 14.04 0.50 -15.84
N GLN A 1023 15.03 -0.33 -16.21
CA GLN A 1023 16.43 0.07 -16.32
C GLN A 1023 16.64 1.17 -17.36
N VAL A 1024 16.07 1.04 -18.57
CA VAL A 1024 16.12 2.09 -19.62
C VAL A 1024 15.53 3.40 -19.12
N VAL A 1025 14.29 3.37 -18.62
CA VAL A 1025 13.57 4.59 -18.24
C VAL A 1025 14.27 5.28 -17.07
N THR A 1026 14.76 4.52 -16.08
CA THR A 1026 15.52 5.04 -14.94
C THR A 1026 16.81 5.72 -15.40
N GLU A 1027 17.56 5.12 -16.31
CA GLU A 1027 18.85 5.65 -16.79
C GLU A 1027 18.67 6.90 -17.69
N LEU A 1028 17.55 7.03 -18.41
CA LEU A 1028 17.19 8.29 -19.11
C LEU A 1028 16.76 9.38 -18.13
N LEU A 1029 15.97 9.06 -17.09
CA LEU A 1029 15.55 10.02 -16.06
C LEU A 1029 16.72 10.50 -15.19
N LYS A 1030 17.69 9.63 -14.93
CA LYS A 1030 18.97 9.96 -14.28
C LYS A 1030 19.81 10.94 -15.11
N LEU A 1031 19.89 10.76 -16.43
CA LEU A 1031 20.52 11.75 -17.31
C LEU A 1031 19.80 13.11 -17.23
N ILE A 1032 18.47 13.14 -17.24
CA ILE A 1032 17.69 14.39 -17.09
C ILE A 1032 18.01 15.06 -15.74
N GLY A 1033 17.89 14.34 -14.63
CA GLY A 1033 18.09 14.88 -13.28
C GLY A 1033 19.50 15.41 -13.05
N VAL A 1034 20.52 14.63 -13.39
CA VAL A 1034 21.94 15.01 -13.22
C VAL A 1034 22.32 16.21 -14.07
N THR A 1035 22.03 16.18 -15.38
CA THR A 1035 22.42 17.25 -16.30
C THR A 1035 21.74 18.57 -15.93
N SER A 1036 20.44 18.55 -15.62
CA SER A 1036 19.73 19.75 -15.19
C SER A 1036 20.15 20.27 -13.82
N PHE A 1037 20.51 19.40 -12.87
CA PHE A 1037 21.02 19.83 -11.56
C PHE A 1037 22.36 20.56 -11.70
N ASN A 1038 23.32 19.94 -12.41
CA ASN A 1038 24.66 20.49 -12.59
C ASN A 1038 24.63 21.85 -13.33
N ASP A 1039 23.78 22.01 -14.34
CA ASP A 1039 23.61 23.27 -15.07
C ASP A 1039 22.94 24.36 -14.21
N LEU A 1040 21.85 24.05 -13.51
CA LEU A 1040 21.16 24.99 -12.61
C LEU A 1040 22.08 25.51 -11.50
N LEU A 1041 22.91 24.64 -10.93
CA LEU A 1041 23.88 24.97 -9.88
C LEU A 1041 24.98 25.92 -10.38
N MET A 1042 25.34 25.84 -11.66
CA MET A 1042 26.39 26.63 -12.28
C MET A 1042 25.88 27.97 -12.86
N ARG A 1043 24.64 28.03 -13.37
CA ARG A 1043 24.09 29.23 -14.02
C ARG A 1043 23.35 30.17 -13.06
N ARG A 1044 24.06 31.20 -12.60
CA ARG A 1044 23.51 32.27 -11.73
C ARG A 1044 22.16 32.85 -12.20
N ASN A 1045 21.98 33.06 -13.50
CA ASN A 1045 20.76 33.66 -14.07
C ASN A 1045 19.49 32.82 -13.88
N PHE A 1046 19.62 31.51 -13.58
CA PHE A 1046 18.49 30.59 -13.37
C PHE A 1046 18.21 30.31 -11.88
N SER A 1047 19.07 30.77 -10.97
CA SER A 1047 18.92 30.62 -9.51
C SER A 1047 17.97 31.67 -8.91
N SER A 1048 16.66 31.64 -9.22
CA SER A 1048 15.67 32.56 -8.62
C SER A 1048 14.35 31.87 -8.32
N TRP A 1049 13.53 32.42 -7.40
CA TRP A 1049 12.20 31.89 -7.06
C TRP A 1049 11.31 31.66 -8.29
N LYS A 1050 11.26 32.62 -9.24
CA LYS A 1050 10.45 32.50 -10.46
C LYS A 1050 10.94 31.39 -11.39
N ARG A 1051 12.25 31.26 -11.58
CA ARG A 1051 12.83 30.18 -12.39
C ARG A 1051 12.64 28.81 -11.71
N ALA A 1052 12.77 28.74 -10.39
CA ALA A 1052 12.50 27.53 -9.62
C ALA A 1052 11.05 27.04 -9.74
N MET A 1053 10.07 27.94 -9.81
CA MET A 1053 8.66 27.59 -10.08
C MET A 1053 8.45 27.03 -11.51
N GLN A 1054 9.12 27.60 -12.52
CA GLN A 1054 9.08 27.08 -13.90
C GLN A 1054 9.71 25.67 -13.98
N ILE A 1055 10.88 25.49 -13.37
CA ILE A 1055 11.59 24.20 -13.38
C ILE A 1055 10.80 23.15 -12.57
N GLN A 1056 10.20 23.51 -11.42
CA GLN A 1056 9.35 22.58 -10.67
C GLN A 1056 8.13 22.13 -11.48
N TYR A 1057 7.45 23.05 -12.19
CA TYR A 1057 6.35 22.67 -13.09
C TYR A 1057 6.81 21.68 -14.17
N ASN A 1058 7.98 21.94 -14.76
CA ASN A 1058 8.60 21.04 -15.74
C ASN A 1058 8.94 19.66 -15.15
N ILE A 1059 9.43 19.58 -13.91
CA ILE A 1059 9.66 18.32 -13.20
C ILE A 1059 8.34 17.57 -12.96
N THR A 1060 7.31 18.25 -12.47
CA THR A 1060 6.02 17.59 -12.18
C THR A 1060 5.35 17.03 -13.43
N ARG A 1061 5.55 17.63 -14.62
CA ARG A 1061 5.15 17.00 -15.88
C ARG A 1061 5.87 15.66 -16.16
N ILE A 1062 7.12 15.50 -15.72
CA ILE A 1062 7.85 14.22 -15.78
C ILE A 1062 7.38 13.28 -14.67
N GLU A 1063 7.08 13.76 -13.46
CA GLU A 1063 6.49 12.93 -12.41
C GLU A 1063 5.13 12.33 -12.82
N GLU A 1064 4.27 13.14 -13.45
CA GLU A 1064 2.97 12.71 -14.00
C GLU A 1064 3.17 11.71 -15.14
N TRP A 1065 4.19 11.89 -15.98
CA TRP A 1065 4.58 10.89 -16.99
C TRP A 1065 5.03 9.58 -16.35
N CYS A 1066 5.90 9.62 -15.34
CA CYS A 1066 6.34 8.42 -14.61
C CYS A 1066 5.16 7.67 -13.95
N LYS A 1067 4.24 8.41 -13.32
CA LYS A 1067 3.03 7.88 -12.66
C LYS A 1067 2.01 7.29 -13.65
N SER A 1068 1.97 7.75 -14.90
CA SER A 1068 1.05 7.24 -15.94
C SER A 1068 1.60 6.07 -16.75
N HIS A 1069 2.85 5.67 -16.51
CA HIS A 1069 3.53 4.56 -17.21
C HIS A 1069 4.05 3.49 -16.23
N ASP A 1070 3.53 3.47 -15.00
CA ASP A 1070 3.86 2.54 -13.90
C ASP A 1070 5.35 2.54 -13.50
N MET A 1071 5.99 3.72 -13.50
CA MET A 1071 7.43 3.92 -13.25
C MET A 1071 7.74 4.84 -12.03
N PRO A 1072 7.22 4.57 -10.81
CA PRO A 1072 7.38 5.47 -9.67
C PRO A 1072 8.84 5.67 -9.22
N GLU A 1073 9.71 4.66 -9.36
CA GLU A 1073 11.14 4.72 -9.02
C GLU A 1073 11.90 5.73 -9.89
N GLY A 1074 11.38 6.04 -11.08
CA GLY A 1074 11.96 7.00 -12.01
C GLY A 1074 11.98 8.44 -11.46
N THR A 1075 11.04 8.81 -10.57
CA THR A 1075 11.01 10.17 -10.01
C THR A 1075 12.14 10.42 -9.01
N LEU A 1076 12.65 9.37 -8.35
CA LEU A 1076 13.78 9.44 -7.41
C LEU A 1076 15.05 9.99 -8.09
N GLN A 1077 15.20 9.74 -9.40
CA GLN A 1077 16.32 10.24 -10.20
C GLN A 1077 16.31 11.78 -10.36
N LEU A 1078 15.17 12.43 -10.11
CA LEU A 1078 14.99 13.88 -10.18
C LEU A 1078 15.07 14.56 -8.80
N GLU A 1079 15.12 13.82 -7.69
CA GLU A 1079 14.93 14.39 -6.35
C GLU A 1079 16.05 15.39 -5.95
N HIS A 1080 17.28 15.25 -6.48
CA HIS A 1080 18.34 16.27 -6.32
C HIS A 1080 17.93 17.63 -6.92
N LEU A 1081 17.34 17.62 -8.11
CA LEU A 1081 16.84 18.82 -8.78
C LEU A 1081 15.55 19.34 -8.11
N MET A 1082 14.71 18.44 -7.59
CA MET A 1082 13.54 18.82 -6.77
C MET A 1082 13.99 19.53 -5.49
N GLN A 1083 15.04 19.06 -4.81
CA GLN A 1083 15.58 19.75 -3.63
C GLN A 1083 16.30 21.06 -3.98
N ALA A 1084 17.01 21.13 -5.11
CA ALA A 1084 17.57 22.38 -5.63
C ALA A 1084 16.48 23.45 -5.87
N THR A 1085 15.35 23.06 -6.48
CA THR A 1085 14.22 23.95 -6.73
C THR A 1085 13.44 24.30 -5.45
N LYS A 1086 13.23 23.35 -4.52
CA LYS A 1086 12.70 23.62 -3.17
C LYS A 1086 13.57 24.65 -2.43
N LEU A 1087 14.90 24.49 -2.41
CA LEU A 1087 15.84 25.43 -1.80
C LEU A 1087 15.69 26.84 -2.36
N LEU A 1088 15.63 26.98 -3.69
CA LEU A 1088 15.45 28.30 -4.33
C LEU A 1088 14.15 28.98 -3.90
N GLN A 1089 13.08 28.23 -3.65
CA GLN A 1089 11.78 28.76 -3.22
C GLN A 1089 11.68 29.07 -1.72
N LEU A 1090 12.42 28.35 -0.86
CA LEU A 1090 12.42 28.56 0.58
C LEU A 1090 12.94 29.95 0.97
N LYS A 1091 12.48 30.45 2.13
CA LYS A 1091 12.91 31.74 2.71
C LYS A 1091 14.38 31.67 3.16
N LYS A 1092 15.07 32.82 3.17
CA LYS A 1092 16.54 32.90 3.42
C LYS A 1092 16.92 34.14 4.27
N ALA A 1093 16.12 34.46 5.29
CA ALA A 1093 16.24 35.72 6.03
C ALA A 1093 16.86 35.59 7.43
N THR A 1094 16.76 34.43 8.06
CA THR A 1094 17.16 34.15 9.44
C THR A 1094 17.96 32.83 9.52
N ALA A 1095 18.71 32.62 10.60
CA ALA A 1095 19.43 31.36 10.80
C ALA A 1095 18.47 30.15 10.85
N ALA A 1096 17.28 30.32 11.43
CA ALA A 1096 16.25 29.28 11.44
C ALA A 1096 15.72 28.92 10.04
N ASP A 1097 15.62 29.91 9.12
CA ASP A 1097 15.28 29.61 7.72
C ASP A 1097 16.38 28.74 7.04
N ILE A 1098 17.65 28.87 7.47
CA ILE A 1098 18.76 28.04 6.97
C ILE A 1098 18.70 26.62 7.53
N GLU A 1099 18.36 26.43 8.81
CA GLU A 1099 18.15 25.07 9.36
C GLU A 1099 17.06 24.33 8.56
N ILE A 1100 15.93 24.98 8.31
CA ILE A 1100 14.83 24.44 7.50
C ILE A 1100 15.29 24.07 6.08
N ILE A 1101 16.23 24.81 5.48
CA ILE A 1101 16.82 24.45 4.18
C ILE A 1101 17.66 23.17 4.27
N TYR A 1102 18.45 22.98 5.33
CA TYR A 1102 19.21 21.74 5.52
C TYR A 1102 18.30 20.53 5.83
N ASP A 1103 17.21 20.73 6.59
CA ASP A 1103 16.24 19.68 6.90
C ASP A 1103 15.41 19.25 5.66
N VAL A 1104 14.94 20.22 4.86
CA VAL A 1104 14.08 19.97 3.68
C VAL A 1104 14.87 19.54 2.44
N CYS A 1105 16.13 19.98 2.31
CA CYS A 1105 16.99 19.72 1.15
C CYS A 1105 18.19 18.84 1.53
N TRP A 1106 17.94 17.80 2.34
CA TRP A 1106 18.91 16.90 2.96
C TRP A 1106 19.82 16.11 2.01
N MET A 1107 19.49 16.01 0.71
CA MET A 1107 20.39 15.42 -0.31
C MET A 1107 21.37 16.44 -0.90
N LEU A 1108 21.18 17.74 -0.66
CA LEU A 1108 22.10 18.76 -1.13
C LEU A 1108 23.28 18.89 -0.17
N SER A 1109 24.49 18.83 -0.69
CA SER A 1109 25.70 18.97 0.12
C SER A 1109 25.85 20.41 0.66
N PRO A 1110 26.60 20.65 1.76
CA PRO A 1110 26.87 21.99 2.26
C PRO A 1110 27.47 22.91 1.18
N MET A 1111 28.40 22.41 0.37
CA MET A 1111 28.97 23.13 -0.78
C MET A 1111 27.92 23.48 -1.84
N GLN A 1112 26.99 22.58 -2.14
CA GLN A 1112 25.89 22.81 -3.09
C GLN A 1112 24.91 23.87 -2.56
N ILE A 1113 24.50 23.76 -1.30
CA ILE A 1113 23.63 24.74 -0.62
C ILE A 1113 24.30 26.12 -0.59
N GLN A 1114 25.60 26.19 -0.26
CA GLN A 1114 26.38 27.43 -0.31
C GLN A 1114 26.40 28.03 -1.72
N ARG A 1115 26.66 27.21 -2.75
CA ARG A 1115 26.70 27.65 -4.15
C ARG A 1115 25.35 28.18 -4.62
N MET A 1116 24.24 27.50 -4.32
CA MET A 1116 22.90 27.96 -4.69
C MET A 1116 22.52 29.27 -4.00
N CYS A 1117 22.77 29.39 -2.69
CA CYS A 1117 22.51 30.63 -1.95
C CYS A 1117 23.38 31.80 -2.43
N THR A 1118 24.64 31.54 -2.81
CA THR A 1118 25.55 32.56 -3.37
C THR A 1118 25.13 32.98 -4.79
N ASN A 1119 24.62 32.05 -5.58
CA ASN A 1119 24.12 32.32 -6.93
C ASN A 1119 22.72 32.95 -6.95
N TYR A 1120 22.00 32.99 -5.83
CA TYR A 1120 20.60 33.43 -5.77
C TYR A 1120 20.40 34.85 -6.35
N TYR A 1121 19.46 34.96 -7.29
CA TYR A 1121 19.00 36.21 -7.88
C TYR A 1121 17.65 36.61 -7.28
N VAL A 1122 17.69 37.69 -6.51
CA VAL A 1122 16.59 38.23 -5.71
C VAL A 1122 15.58 38.91 -6.62
N ALA A 1123 14.28 38.62 -6.45
CA ALA A 1123 13.21 39.27 -7.22
C ALA A 1123 12.96 40.72 -6.78
N ASP A 1124 12.32 41.54 -7.63
CA ASP A 1124 11.98 42.96 -7.37
C ASP A 1124 11.11 43.20 -6.10
N TYR A 1125 10.58 42.13 -5.49
CA TYR A 1125 9.73 42.13 -4.29
C TYR A 1125 10.31 41.30 -3.12
N GLU A 1126 11.56 40.83 -3.23
CA GLU A 1126 12.25 40.05 -2.20
C GLU A 1126 13.36 40.89 -1.53
N ASN A 1127 13.60 40.64 -0.24
CA ASN A 1127 14.76 41.22 0.45
C ASN A 1127 16.04 40.43 0.08
N PRO A 1128 17.17 41.10 -0.21
CA PRO A 1128 18.43 40.42 -0.44
C PRO A 1128 18.87 39.56 0.76
N ILE A 1129 19.47 38.41 0.46
CA ILE A 1129 20.09 37.53 1.48
C ILE A 1129 21.20 38.33 2.17
N SER A 1130 21.16 38.41 3.51
CA SER A 1130 22.13 39.22 4.25
C SER A 1130 23.52 38.59 4.24
N PRO A 1131 24.61 39.38 4.32
CA PRO A 1131 25.97 38.84 4.36
C PRO A 1131 26.22 37.86 5.52
N GLU A 1132 25.53 38.04 6.65
CA GLU A 1132 25.65 37.15 7.81
C GLU A 1132 24.98 35.79 7.55
N ILE A 1133 23.86 35.74 6.82
CA ILE A 1133 23.24 34.47 6.39
C ILE A 1133 24.17 33.72 5.44
N LEU A 1134 24.80 34.42 4.48
CA LEU A 1134 25.81 33.80 3.61
C LEU A 1134 27.03 33.31 4.41
N ARG A 1135 27.44 34.02 5.47
CA ARG A 1135 28.52 33.59 6.37
C ARG A 1135 28.16 32.34 7.17
N ILE A 1136 26.92 32.24 7.66
CA ILE A 1136 26.39 31.05 8.36
C ILE A 1136 26.40 29.84 7.41
N VAL A 1137 25.88 29.97 6.19
CA VAL A 1137 25.89 28.87 5.21
C VAL A 1137 27.33 28.47 4.84
N ALA A 1138 28.22 29.44 4.62
CA ALA A 1138 29.63 29.18 4.34
C ALA A 1138 30.35 28.46 5.49
N SER A 1139 29.97 28.74 6.75
CA SER A 1139 30.60 28.11 7.93
C SER A 1139 30.27 26.63 8.11
N ARG A 1140 29.31 26.09 7.35
CA ARG A 1140 28.96 24.66 7.31
C ARG A 1140 29.78 23.86 6.28
N VAL A 1141 30.54 24.52 5.41
CA VAL A 1141 31.32 23.86 4.35
C VAL A 1141 32.68 23.44 4.93
N VAL A 1142 32.91 22.12 5.02
CA VAL A 1142 34.16 21.57 5.59
C VAL A 1142 35.20 21.40 4.49
N ALA A 1143 36.20 22.28 4.48
CA ALA A 1143 37.26 22.36 3.47
C ALA A 1143 38.29 21.21 3.52
N ASN A 1144 37.82 19.95 3.48
CA ASN A 1144 38.54 18.72 3.09
C ASN A 1144 37.64 17.45 3.15
N ASP A 1145 36.32 17.56 3.29
CA ASP A 1145 35.46 16.36 3.22
C ASP A 1145 35.54 15.73 1.82
N ARG A 1146 35.74 14.41 1.77
CA ARG A 1146 35.85 13.64 0.52
C ARG A 1146 34.49 13.38 -0.14
N ASN A 1147 33.39 13.59 0.58
CA ASN A 1147 32.03 13.38 0.09
C ASN A 1147 31.34 14.67 -0.38
N ASP A 1148 31.90 15.86 -0.08
CA ASP A 1148 31.28 17.17 -0.39
C ASP A 1148 31.59 17.62 -1.83
N HIS A 1149 31.12 16.84 -2.81
CA HIS A 1149 31.29 17.12 -4.24
C HIS A 1149 30.27 18.16 -4.73
N LEU A 1150 30.78 19.26 -5.34
CA LEU A 1150 29.93 20.33 -5.85
C LEU A 1150 29.02 19.88 -7.01
N LEU A 1151 29.52 19.06 -7.94
CA LEU A 1151 28.77 18.54 -9.08
C LEU A 1151 28.49 17.05 -8.89
N LEU A 1152 27.33 16.59 -9.38
CA LEU A 1152 27.02 15.18 -9.51
C LEU A 1152 27.85 14.56 -10.66
N PRO A 1153 28.28 13.28 -10.56
CA PRO A 1153 29.04 12.61 -11.62
C PRO A 1153 28.30 12.64 -12.97
N GLU A 1154 29.04 12.78 -14.06
CA GLU A 1154 28.47 12.86 -15.41
C GLU A 1154 27.73 11.57 -15.80
N ALA A 1155 26.53 11.73 -16.37
CA ALA A 1155 25.62 10.62 -16.69
C ALA A 1155 25.57 10.30 -18.20
N GLU A 1156 26.54 10.74 -18.99
CA GLU A 1156 26.56 10.55 -20.45
C GLU A 1156 26.90 9.11 -20.87
N GLU A 1157 27.82 8.44 -20.16
CA GLU A 1157 28.11 7.02 -20.38
C GLU A 1157 26.88 6.17 -20.06
N VAL A 1158 26.60 5.14 -20.88
CA VAL A 1158 25.51 4.19 -20.60
C VAL A 1158 25.92 3.29 -19.43
N GLY A 1159 25.12 3.29 -18.35
CA GLY A 1159 25.33 2.41 -17.19
C GLY A 1159 25.31 0.91 -17.52
N PRO A 1160 25.71 0.06 -16.57
CA PRO A 1160 25.74 -1.39 -16.77
C PRO A 1160 24.36 -1.90 -17.17
N TYR A 1161 24.33 -2.75 -18.20
CA TYR A 1161 23.16 -3.51 -18.60
C TYR A 1161 23.05 -4.74 -17.70
N GLU A 1162 21.85 -5.08 -17.26
CA GLU A 1162 21.57 -6.33 -16.55
C GLU A 1162 20.63 -7.17 -17.42
N LEU A 1163 21.11 -8.35 -17.86
CA LEU A 1163 20.28 -9.29 -18.61
C LEU A 1163 19.01 -9.65 -17.83
N PRO A 1164 17.83 -9.65 -18.47
CA PRO A 1164 16.64 -10.20 -17.85
C PRO A 1164 16.69 -11.74 -17.80
N LEU A 1165 15.73 -12.34 -17.09
CA LEU A 1165 15.60 -13.79 -17.03
C LEU A 1165 15.10 -14.35 -18.38
N PRO A 1166 15.65 -15.48 -18.87
CA PRO A 1166 15.19 -16.16 -20.07
C PRO A 1166 13.67 -16.39 -20.11
N ARG A 1167 13.09 -16.26 -21.30
CA ARG A 1167 11.67 -16.48 -21.59
C ARG A 1167 11.31 -17.97 -21.64
N GLU A 1168 10.05 -18.29 -21.34
CA GLU A 1168 9.50 -19.64 -21.45
C GLU A 1168 9.25 -20.03 -22.92
N VAL A 1169 10.26 -20.57 -23.60
CA VAL A 1169 10.16 -21.05 -24.99
C VAL A 1169 9.35 -22.36 -25.03
N SER A 1170 8.03 -22.23 -25.11
CA SER A 1170 7.07 -23.37 -25.14
C SER A 1170 6.95 -24.09 -26.50
N GLY A 1171 7.75 -23.68 -27.49
CA GLY A 1171 7.82 -24.25 -28.83
C GLY A 1171 8.24 -23.20 -29.86
N LEU A 1172 8.93 -23.61 -30.94
CA LEU A 1172 9.40 -22.70 -31.97
C LEU A 1172 8.32 -22.47 -33.04
N GLU A 1173 7.88 -21.21 -33.22
CA GLU A 1173 6.86 -20.88 -34.21
C GLU A 1173 7.38 -20.89 -35.65
N THR A 1174 6.62 -21.51 -36.55
CA THR A 1174 6.91 -21.64 -37.99
C THR A 1174 6.39 -20.46 -38.83
N TYR A 1175 6.05 -19.33 -38.21
CA TYR A 1175 5.39 -18.21 -38.89
C TYR A 1175 6.34 -17.40 -39.78
N VAL A 1176 6.15 -17.47 -41.10
CA VAL A 1176 6.91 -16.69 -42.10
C VAL A 1176 6.00 -15.67 -42.80
N PRO A 1177 6.08 -14.36 -42.50
CA PRO A 1177 5.26 -13.33 -43.14
C PRO A 1177 5.28 -13.38 -44.67
N ALA A 1178 4.11 -13.24 -45.32
CA ALA A 1178 3.96 -13.40 -46.77
C ALA A 1178 4.72 -12.36 -47.62
N TYR A 1179 5.13 -11.23 -47.03
CA TYR A 1179 5.89 -10.19 -47.74
C TYR A 1179 7.40 -10.47 -47.82
N LEU A 1180 7.92 -11.45 -47.07
CA LEU A 1180 9.34 -11.81 -47.07
C LEU A 1180 9.64 -12.79 -48.20
N ASN A 1181 10.52 -12.39 -49.11
CA ASN A 1181 11.01 -13.22 -50.21
C ASN A 1181 12.14 -14.15 -49.71
N VAL A 1182 11.75 -15.11 -48.88
CA VAL A 1182 12.63 -16.12 -48.27
C VAL A 1182 12.12 -17.52 -48.65
N SER A 1183 12.40 -17.95 -49.87
CA SER A 1183 11.81 -19.16 -50.46
C SER A 1183 12.32 -20.47 -49.84
N HIS A 1184 13.59 -20.50 -49.43
CA HIS A 1184 14.31 -21.64 -48.89
C HIS A 1184 13.92 -21.87 -47.42
N LEU A 1185 13.98 -20.81 -46.62
CA LEU A 1185 13.54 -20.77 -45.23
C LEU A 1185 12.04 -21.04 -45.10
N ARG A 1186 11.21 -20.52 -46.02
CA ARG A 1186 9.77 -20.80 -46.05
C ARG A 1186 9.47 -22.26 -46.37
N ARG A 1187 10.27 -22.92 -47.22
CA ARG A 1187 10.14 -24.37 -47.47
C ARG A 1187 10.52 -25.17 -46.23
N LEU A 1188 11.63 -24.83 -45.58
CA LEU A 1188 12.06 -25.48 -44.33
C LEU A 1188 10.99 -25.34 -43.22
N ALA A 1189 10.50 -24.13 -42.95
CA ALA A 1189 9.46 -23.90 -41.95
C ALA A 1189 8.17 -24.68 -42.25
N ALA A 1190 7.81 -24.85 -43.53
CA ALA A 1190 6.67 -25.64 -43.98
C ALA A 1190 6.90 -27.18 -44.02
N LEU A 1191 8.11 -27.65 -43.67
CA LEU A 1191 8.42 -29.06 -43.40
C LEU A 1191 8.56 -29.34 -41.89
N VAL A 1192 8.57 -28.30 -41.06
CA VAL A 1192 8.64 -28.37 -39.59
C VAL A 1192 7.26 -28.13 -38.94
N ALA A 1193 6.35 -27.48 -39.65
CA ALA A 1193 4.94 -27.26 -39.30
C ALA A 1193 4.06 -28.50 -39.54
#